data_AF-A0A6P6P1W9-F1
#
_entry.id   AF-A0A6P6P1W9-F1
#
_cell.length_a   1.000
_cell.length_b   1.000
_cell.length_c   1.000
_cell.angle_alpha   90.00
_cell.angle_beta   90.00
_cell.angle_gamma   90.00
#
_symmetry.space_group_name_H-M   'P 1'
#
loop_
_entity.id
_entity.type
_entity.pdbx_description
1 polymer ?
#
loop_
_entity_poly.entity_id
_entity_poly.type
_entity_poly.pdbx_seq_one_letter_code
_entity_poly.pdbx_strand_id
1 'polypeptide(L)'
;MAATTPTSAPPPKKSRGKQEIETLQAANEELRNRLSDLQNELQQERGKVGKLRERYQELRAQRETEQHKHSVTLTELRVKLHEEKQREVAATRESLSRQHETELARAARLRETELARLQALVCILRDGASGELRNALKEEAREEARRSYEAEKLRLTQELQEAKMLRRQAEEALSNAVQADRAKAADLRVAHQAHQEEIQRIKRESEREIRRLMDELKSRDRVVQSLEKELGVQAGQTQRLLLQKEESERHYGSPKREVAPLLGENTDSVNNQDADERDVRRFQMKIAELQAVIRKLEDRNTLLSDERNELLKRVRETDAEIKPLMEKNKRLNKKNEELQQTLQRMEDKLKTLSRENAEQKEKSQQNLQLGGLKRHTSLTDLSHAHEQQEVEYLHLQINEQRGIIDELTQERDRLIMNKKNRRKNIKLPKRHVVETYFGFDEESVDSETSSLTSYNTDRTDHTPATPEEDLEDSFSREEAELRFRQLTREYQALQRAYALLQETTGPLDPERHCRDSKWVEEKQNLLRVNQELREKIVSLEQCEMRLRSEVQDNLDQNELLEFRILELEERERRSPAFNLQISASENNSILQLHCQQEDVKDVIIPDLMKKLDILGDNGNLRNEEQVTVIQAGTVLSLCEKWLKQIDNTEAALTQKMIDLENEKELFSKQKGFLEEELDYRKQALDQAQLRVQELEATLYAALQQDPDSCLGESLSDRQRAKLAESMDAVRRQILRQSRHADTLVLQQRMELLQSAQQRIRELEDKIDTQRRQIKEIEEKFLFLFLFFSLAFILWP
;
A
#
# COMPACT_ATOMS: atom_id res chain seq x y z
N MET A 1 -62.43 97.18 -35.70
CA MET A 1 -63.29 97.00 -34.51
C MET A 1 -62.41 96.32 -33.47
N ALA A 2 -62.06 96.99 -32.37
CA ALA A 2 -62.81 97.06 -31.10
C ALA A 2 -62.49 95.84 -30.20
N ALA A 3 -62.23 95.95 -28.88
CA ALA A 3 -62.38 97.12 -27.99
C ALA A 3 -61.44 97.11 -26.75
N THR A 4 -61.38 98.28 -26.10
CA THR A 4 -61.20 98.54 -24.63
C THR A 4 -59.89 98.25 -23.87
N THR A 5 -59.54 99.29 -23.10
CA THR A 5 -58.57 99.48 -21.98
C THR A 5 -59.04 98.81 -20.66
N PRO A 6 -58.35 98.85 -19.48
CA PRO A 6 -57.27 99.79 -19.07
C PRO A 6 -56.08 99.30 -18.19
N THR A 7 -55.00 100.10 -18.27
CA THR A 7 -54.12 100.65 -17.22
C THR A 7 -53.93 99.96 -15.85
N SER A 8 -52.67 99.63 -15.53
CA SER A 8 -52.05 99.76 -14.18
C SER A 8 -50.52 99.81 -14.30
N ALA A 9 -49.81 100.62 -13.50
CA ALA A 9 -48.35 100.76 -13.56
C ALA A 9 -47.69 101.18 -12.21
N PRO A 10 -46.72 100.39 -11.70
CA PRO A 10 -45.78 100.77 -10.63
C PRO A 10 -44.31 100.88 -11.16
N PRO A 11 -43.29 101.23 -10.31
CA PRO A 11 -42.13 102.06 -10.74
C PRO A 11 -40.97 101.38 -11.51
N PRO A 12 -40.07 102.16 -12.14
CA PRO A 12 -39.02 101.64 -13.03
C PRO A 12 -37.84 100.96 -12.30
N LYS A 13 -37.66 99.65 -12.53
CA LYS A 13 -36.47 98.88 -12.12
C LYS A 13 -35.50 98.60 -13.29
N LYS A 14 -35.04 99.65 -13.99
CA LYS A 14 -34.22 99.50 -15.22
C LYS A 14 -32.74 99.07 -15.03
N SER A 15 -32.27 98.89 -13.79
CA SER A 15 -30.88 98.46 -13.49
C SER A 15 -30.73 96.98 -13.15
N ARG A 16 -31.56 96.43 -12.24
CA ARG A 16 -31.35 95.06 -11.70
C ARG A 16 -31.41 93.95 -12.74
N GLY A 17 -32.45 93.95 -13.58
CA GLY A 17 -32.65 92.91 -14.59
C GLY A 17 -31.56 92.85 -15.66
N LYS A 18 -30.82 93.95 -15.89
CA LYS A 18 -29.64 93.94 -16.77
C LYS A 18 -28.52 93.08 -16.19
N GLN A 19 -28.19 93.31 -14.92
CA GLN A 19 -27.12 92.63 -14.22
C GLN A 19 -27.43 91.13 -14.02
N GLU A 20 -28.71 90.79 -13.81
CA GLU A 20 -29.21 89.40 -13.75
C GLU A 20 -29.15 88.70 -15.13
N ILE A 21 -29.42 89.41 -16.24
CA ILE A 21 -29.24 88.87 -17.59
C ILE A 21 -27.75 88.70 -17.93
N GLU A 22 -26.91 89.67 -17.57
CA GLU A 22 -25.47 89.67 -17.83
C GLU A 22 -24.77 88.51 -17.06
N THR A 23 -25.18 88.18 -15.83
CA THR A 23 -24.67 86.99 -15.11
C THR A 23 -25.20 85.67 -15.69
N LEU A 24 -26.46 85.59 -16.11
CA LEU A 24 -27.01 84.41 -16.78
C LEU A 24 -26.38 84.17 -18.16
N GLN A 25 -25.95 85.23 -18.86
CA GLN A 25 -25.18 85.13 -20.11
C GLN A 25 -23.78 84.58 -19.83
N ALA A 26 -23.04 85.14 -18.85
CA ALA A 26 -21.73 84.64 -18.45
C ALA A 26 -21.77 83.16 -18.03
N ALA A 27 -22.77 82.76 -17.24
CA ALA A 27 -22.96 81.36 -16.85
C ALA A 27 -23.28 80.43 -18.03
N ASN A 28 -24.01 80.90 -19.04
CA ASN A 28 -24.25 80.14 -20.28
C ASN A 28 -22.98 80.00 -21.14
N GLU A 29 -22.13 81.03 -21.17
CA GLU A 29 -20.84 80.97 -21.87
C GLU A 29 -19.87 80.04 -21.15
N GLU A 30 -19.81 80.08 -19.82
CA GLU A 30 -19.04 79.13 -19.01
C GLU A 30 -19.51 77.68 -19.21
N LEU A 31 -20.82 77.43 -19.22
CA LEU A 31 -21.37 76.10 -19.48
C LEU A 31 -21.09 75.61 -20.92
N ARG A 32 -21.07 76.50 -21.91
CA ARG A 32 -20.67 76.16 -23.29
C ARG A 32 -19.19 75.80 -23.38
N ASN A 33 -18.33 76.56 -22.70
CA ASN A 33 -16.89 76.27 -22.64
C ASN A 33 -16.64 74.91 -21.97
N ARG A 34 -17.19 74.69 -20.77
CA ARG A 34 -17.14 73.38 -20.06
C ARG A 34 -17.65 72.22 -20.91
N LEU A 35 -18.72 72.42 -21.68
CA LEU A 35 -19.26 71.38 -22.58
C LEU A 35 -18.34 71.14 -23.79
N SER A 36 -17.69 72.17 -24.32
CA SER A 36 -16.65 72.04 -25.35
C SER A 36 -15.41 71.31 -24.82
N ASP A 37 -14.99 71.60 -23.60
CA ASP A 37 -13.85 70.95 -22.96
C ASP A 37 -14.13 69.46 -22.73
N LEU A 38 -15.30 69.11 -22.17
CA LEU A 38 -15.73 67.71 -22.01
C LEU A 38 -15.86 66.97 -23.36
N GLN A 39 -16.23 67.65 -24.45
CA GLN A 39 -16.23 67.05 -25.79
C GLN A 39 -14.80 66.80 -26.31
N ASN A 40 -13.87 67.72 -26.05
CA ASN A 40 -12.45 67.55 -26.37
C ASN A 40 -11.81 66.41 -25.57
N GLU A 41 -12.09 66.32 -24.27
CA GLU A 41 -11.63 65.23 -23.40
C GLU A 41 -12.19 63.87 -23.86
N LEU A 42 -13.49 63.77 -24.12
CA LEU A 42 -14.11 62.54 -24.64
C LEU A 42 -13.49 62.10 -25.97
N GLN A 43 -13.16 63.03 -26.85
CA GLN A 43 -12.50 62.74 -28.12
C GLN A 43 -11.01 62.34 -27.92
N GLN A 44 -10.33 62.91 -26.92
CA GLN A 44 -8.98 62.49 -26.53
C GLN A 44 -8.99 61.07 -25.94
N GLU A 45 -9.94 60.74 -25.06
CA GLU A 45 -10.10 59.39 -24.49
C GLU A 45 -10.44 58.34 -25.56
N ARG A 46 -11.31 58.68 -26.52
CA ARG A 46 -11.54 57.83 -27.71
C ARG A 46 -10.24 57.54 -28.47
N GLY A 47 -9.37 58.55 -28.62
CA GLY A 47 -8.03 58.39 -29.21
C GLY A 47 -7.09 57.49 -28.38
N LYS A 48 -7.12 57.59 -27.05
CA LYS A 48 -6.37 56.70 -26.14
C LYS A 48 -6.87 55.25 -26.23
N VAL A 49 -8.19 55.06 -26.20
CA VAL A 49 -8.83 53.73 -26.33
C VAL A 49 -8.56 53.09 -27.70
N GLY A 50 -8.48 53.89 -28.78
CA GLY A 50 -8.03 53.42 -30.10
C GLY A 50 -6.63 52.81 -30.03
N LYS A 51 -5.65 53.57 -29.54
CA LYS A 51 -4.25 53.11 -29.39
C LYS A 51 -4.10 51.91 -28.46
N LEU A 52 -4.93 51.82 -27.42
CA LEU A 52 -4.95 50.64 -26.54
C LEU A 52 -5.50 49.39 -27.24
N ARG A 53 -6.47 49.53 -28.15
CA ARG A 53 -6.97 48.41 -28.98
C ARG A 53 -5.94 47.96 -30.01
N GLU A 54 -5.25 48.90 -30.66
CA GLU A 54 -4.13 48.61 -31.58
C GLU A 54 -3.03 47.84 -30.84
N ARG A 55 -2.54 48.37 -29.70
CA ARG A 55 -1.49 47.72 -28.89
C ARG A 55 -1.92 46.36 -28.33
N TYR A 56 -3.20 46.14 -28.04
CA TYR A 56 -3.73 44.83 -27.66
C TYR A 56 -3.72 43.84 -28.83
N GLN A 57 -4.02 44.27 -30.05
CA GLN A 57 -3.92 43.45 -31.26
C GLN A 57 -2.45 43.12 -31.58
N GLU A 58 -1.51 44.06 -31.41
CA GLU A 58 -0.07 43.82 -31.55
C GLU A 58 0.42 42.76 -30.55
N LEU A 59 0.10 42.90 -29.25
CA LEU A 59 0.48 41.93 -28.21
C LEU A 59 -0.12 40.55 -28.46
N ARG A 60 -1.36 40.49 -28.98
CA ARG A 60 -2.00 39.23 -29.39
C ARG A 60 -1.25 38.59 -30.57
N ALA A 61 -0.93 39.34 -31.62
CA ALA A 61 -0.19 38.84 -32.77
C ALA A 61 1.22 38.37 -32.38
N GLN A 62 1.91 39.10 -31.49
CA GLN A 62 3.19 38.67 -30.91
C GLN A 62 3.06 37.31 -30.21
N ARG A 63 2.07 37.15 -29.30
CA ARG A 63 1.79 35.87 -28.64
C ARG A 63 1.53 34.73 -29.63
N GLU A 64 0.74 34.97 -30.67
CA GLU A 64 0.42 33.98 -31.71
C GLU A 64 1.67 33.60 -32.53
N THR A 65 2.54 34.55 -32.87
CA THR A 65 3.83 34.25 -33.54
C THR A 65 4.82 33.50 -32.64
N GLU A 66 4.89 33.82 -31.35
CA GLU A 66 5.72 33.06 -30.40
C GLU A 66 5.20 31.63 -30.22
N GLN A 67 3.88 31.44 -30.09
CA GLN A 67 3.29 30.10 -30.04
C GLN A 67 3.58 29.29 -31.32
N HIS A 68 3.60 29.94 -32.48
CA HIS A 68 4.01 29.29 -33.73
C HIS A 68 5.50 28.88 -33.71
N LYS A 69 6.42 29.74 -33.26
CA LYS A 69 7.85 29.40 -33.10
C LYS A 69 8.05 28.20 -32.17
N HIS A 70 7.37 28.18 -31.02
CA HIS A 70 7.44 27.05 -30.08
C HIS A 70 6.89 25.75 -30.68
N SER A 71 5.85 25.83 -31.53
CA SER A 71 5.34 24.67 -32.27
C SER A 71 6.38 24.12 -33.27
N VAL A 72 7.07 25.00 -34.01
CA VAL A 72 8.12 24.62 -34.97
C VAL A 72 9.35 24.04 -34.28
N THR A 73 9.82 24.60 -33.17
CA THR A 73 10.96 24.01 -32.44
C THR A 73 10.60 22.64 -31.85
N LEU A 74 9.36 22.44 -31.41
CA LEU A 74 8.87 21.13 -30.96
C LEU A 74 8.77 20.10 -32.10
N THR A 75 8.40 20.47 -33.32
CA THR A 75 8.40 19.54 -34.46
C THR A 75 9.83 19.21 -34.92
N GLU A 76 10.72 20.20 -34.98
CA GLU A 76 12.15 19.96 -35.26
C GLU A 76 12.79 19.02 -34.25
N LEU A 77 12.56 19.22 -32.96
CA LEU A 77 13.11 18.36 -31.90
C LEU A 77 12.59 16.92 -32.00
N ARG A 78 11.31 16.72 -32.36
CA ARG A 78 10.74 15.39 -32.61
C ARG A 78 11.41 14.69 -33.80
N VAL A 79 11.69 15.42 -34.89
CA VAL A 79 12.40 14.88 -36.06
C VAL A 79 13.84 14.52 -35.71
N LYS A 80 14.59 15.44 -35.09
CA LYS A 80 15.98 15.22 -34.66
C LYS A 80 16.13 14.00 -33.76
N LEU A 81 15.26 13.87 -32.74
CA LEU A 81 15.23 12.71 -31.84
C LEU A 81 14.84 11.40 -32.55
N HIS A 82 13.97 11.47 -33.56
CA HIS A 82 13.59 10.30 -34.35
C HIS A 82 14.76 9.82 -35.24
N GLU A 83 15.47 10.74 -35.90
CA GLU A 83 16.69 10.43 -36.66
C GLU A 83 17.80 9.88 -35.75
N GLU A 84 18.00 10.47 -34.57
CA GLU A 84 19.00 10.02 -33.59
C GLU A 84 18.72 8.58 -33.14
N LYS A 85 17.47 8.28 -32.76
CA LYS A 85 17.03 6.90 -32.49
C LYS A 85 17.26 5.96 -33.68
N GLN A 86 17.02 6.41 -34.91
CA GLN A 86 17.31 5.58 -36.10
C GLN A 86 18.82 5.32 -36.27
N ARG A 87 19.68 6.30 -36.03
CA ARG A 87 21.15 6.15 -36.08
C ARG A 87 21.65 5.16 -35.01
N GLU A 88 21.16 5.25 -33.78
CA GLU A 88 21.52 4.32 -32.70
C GLU A 88 21.06 2.88 -33.01
N VAL A 89 19.84 2.70 -33.50
CA VAL A 89 19.32 1.39 -33.93
C VAL A 89 20.11 0.83 -35.13
N ALA A 90 20.61 1.68 -36.04
CA ALA A 90 21.49 1.25 -37.11
C ALA A 90 22.87 0.83 -36.58
N ALA A 91 23.50 1.63 -35.72
CA ALA A 91 24.83 1.37 -35.18
C ALA A 91 24.87 0.13 -34.27
N THR A 92 23.86 -0.07 -33.43
CA THR A 92 23.73 -1.29 -32.60
C THR A 92 23.54 -2.54 -33.45
N ARG A 93 22.72 -2.46 -34.52
CA ARG A 93 22.52 -3.56 -35.48
C ARG A 93 23.78 -3.90 -36.28
N GLU A 94 24.56 -2.89 -36.68
CA GLU A 94 25.85 -3.07 -37.36
C GLU A 94 26.90 -3.70 -36.41
N SER A 95 26.94 -3.25 -35.15
CA SER A 95 27.79 -3.83 -34.09
C SER A 95 27.47 -5.31 -33.86
N LEU A 96 26.20 -5.66 -33.73
CA LEU A 96 25.74 -7.04 -33.55
C LEU A 96 26.06 -7.92 -34.78
N SER A 97 25.95 -7.38 -36.00
CA SER A 97 26.38 -8.09 -37.22
C SER A 97 27.88 -8.39 -37.20
N ARG A 98 28.72 -7.40 -36.86
CA ARG A 98 30.18 -7.59 -36.70
C ARG A 98 30.49 -8.63 -35.62
N GLN A 99 29.81 -8.59 -34.48
CA GLN A 99 29.98 -9.60 -33.43
C GLN A 99 29.66 -11.00 -33.96
N HIS A 100 28.52 -11.18 -34.63
CA HIS A 100 28.12 -12.45 -35.24
C HIS A 100 29.16 -12.98 -36.25
N GLU A 101 29.69 -12.11 -37.10
CA GLU A 101 30.79 -12.45 -38.03
C GLU A 101 32.05 -12.92 -37.30
N THR A 102 32.44 -12.28 -36.18
CA THR A 102 33.59 -12.74 -35.38
C THR A 102 33.34 -14.04 -34.63
N GLU A 103 32.10 -14.34 -34.23
CA GLU A 103 31.73 -15.63 -33.64
C GLU A 103 31.74 -16.73 -34.68
N LEU A 104 31.20 -16.48 -35.88
CA LEU A 104 31.28 -17.41 -37.02
C LEU A 104 32.74 -17.70 -37.40
N ALA A 105 33.61 -16.68 -37.44
CA ALA A 105 35.02 -16.85 -37.72
C ALA A 105 35.75 -17.67 -36.62
N ARG A 106 35.38 -17.50 -35.34
CA ARG A 106 35.92 -18.30 -34.23
C ARG A 106 35.40 -19.75 -34.27
N ALA A 107 34.12 -19.96 -34.55
CA ALA A 107 33.53 -21.28 -34.71
C ALA A 107 34.10 -22.03 -35.93
N ALA A 108 34.40 -21.33 -37.02
CA ALA A 108 35.09 -21.89 -38.19
C ALA A 108 36.50 -22.39 -37.81
N ARG A 109 37.32 -21.54 -37.16
CA ARG A 109 38.67 -21.93 -36.69
C ARG A 109 38.64 -23.13 -35.75
N LEU A 110 37.70 -23.18 -34.80
CA LEU A 110 37.55 -24.34 -33.90
C LEU A 110 37.20 -25.63 -34.65
N ARG A 111 36.32 -25.53 -35.67
CA ARG A 111 36.00 -26.66 -36.56
C ARG A 111 37.20 -27.08 -37.40
N GLU A 112 37.98 -26.14 -37.93
CA GLU A 112 39.21 -26.42 -38.68
C GLU A 112 40.26 -27.14 -37.81
N THR A 113 40.47 -26.69 -36.56
CA THR A 113 41.41 -27.36 -35.64
C THR A 113 40.97 -28.78 -35.28
N GLU A 114 39.67 -29.01 -35.08
CA GLU A 114 39.15 -30.36 -34.81
C GLU A 114 39.17 -31.25 -36.07
N LEU A 115 38.89 -30.70 -37.26
CA LEU A 115 39.07 -31.40 -38.53
C LEU A 115 40.52 -31.84 -38.75
N ALA A 116 41.48 -30.96 -38.49
CA ALA A 116 42.90 -31.29 -38.58
C ALA A 116 43.31 -32.36 -37.56
N ARG A 117 42.82 -32.27 -36.31
CA ARG A 117 43.06 -33.28 -35.27
C ARG A 117 42.48 -34.66 -35.65
N LEU A 118 41.25 -34.70 -36.17
CA LEU A 118 40.60 -35.92 -36.63
C LEU A 118 41.28 -36.50 -37.88
N GLN A 119 41.72 -35.66 -38.83
CA GLN A 119 42.49 -36.09 -40.00
C GLN A 119 43.84 -36.70 -39.60
N ALA A 120 44.57 -36.07 -38.67
CA ALA A 120 45.81 -36.64 -38.12
C ALA A 120 45.57 -38.00 -37.44
N LEU A 121 44.49 -38.13 -36.66
CA LEU A 121 44.09 -39.40 -36.04
C LEU A 121 43.76 -40.48 -37.09
N VAL A 122 43.09 -40.10 -38.18
CA VAL A 122 42.76 -41.01 -39.30
C VAL A 122 44.02 -41.45 -40.07
N CYS A 123 45.00 -40.56 -40.30
CA CYS A 123 46.30 -40.94 -40.86
C CYS A 123 47.02 -41.95 -39.95
N ILE A 124 47.13 -41.66 -38.65
CA ILE A 124 47.75 -42.55 -37.67
C ILE A 124 47.09 -43.95 -37.63
N LEU A 125 45.77 -44.02 -37.78
CA LEU A 125 45.03 -45.29 -37.85
C LEU A 125 45.21 -46.01 -39.19
N ARG A 126 45.38 -45.26 -40.30
CA ARG A 126 45.62 -45.80 -41.65
C ARG A 126 47.01 -46.40 -41.79
N ASP A 127 48.01 -45.77 -41.17
CA ASP A 127 49.41 -46.15 -41.26
C ASP A 127 49.81 -47.26 -40.25
N GLY A 128 48.84 -47.84 -39.54
CA GLY A 128 49.02 -49.09 -38.78
C GLY A 128 49.44 -48.93 -37.32
N ALA A 129 48.87 -47.98 -36.58
CA ALA A 129 49.14 -47.75 -35.15
C ALA A 129 49.24 -49.03 -34.29
N SER A 130 50.45 -49.29 -33.78
CA SER A 130 50.76 -50.41 -32.87
C SER A 130 49.94 -50.33 -31.57
N GLY A 131 49.94 -51.43 -30.80
CA GLY A 131 49.23 -51.49 -29.52
C GLY A 131 49.72 -50.44 -28.50
N GLU A 132 50.99 -50.04 -28.59
CA GLU A 132 51.63 -49.07 -27.71
C GLU A 132 51.05 -47.66 -27.92
N LEU A 133 50.96 -47.20 -29.17
CA LEU A 133 50.37 -45.88 -29.48
C LEU A 133 48.89 -45.82 -29.09
N ARG A 134 48.18 -46.94 -29.22
CA ARG A 134 46.77 -47.09 -28.82
C ARG A 134 46.57 -47.11 -27.29
N ASN A 135 47.63 -47.36 -26.53
CA ASN A 135 47.65 -47.22 -25.07
C ASN A 135 48.13 -45.82 -24.65
N ALA A 136 49.13 -45.24 -25.34
CA ALA A 136 49.58 -43.87 -25.12
C ALA A 136 48.43 -42.86 -25.24
N LEU A 137 47.66 -42.89 -26.33
CA LEU A 137 46.48 -42.04 -26.53
C LEU A 137 45.38 -42.26 -25.47
N LYS A 138 45.30 -43.46 -24.87
CA LYS A 138 44.37 -43.76 -23.78
C LYS A 138 44.85 -43.26 -22.42
N GLU A 139 46.15 -43.10 -22.19
CA GLU A 139 46.66 -42.44 -20.97
C GLU A 139 46.66 -40.92 -21.12
N GLU A 140 46.98 -40.40 -22.31
CA GLU A 140 46.88 -38.97 -22.63
C GLU A 140 45.45 -38.45 -22.43
N ALA A 141 44.44 -39.14 -22.97
CA ALA A 141 43.03 -38.81 -22.74
C ALA A 141 42.58 -38.92 -21.27
N ARG A 142 43.22 -39.78 -20.45
CA ARG A 142 42.95 -39.87 -19.01
C ARG A 142 43.62 -38.72 -18.24
N GLU A 143 44.84 -38.36 -18.62
CA GLU A 143 45.57 -37.23 -18.05
C GLU A 143 44.88 -35.90 -18.36
N GLU A 144 44.37 -35.71 -19.57
CA GLU A 144 43.59 -34.53 -19.94
C GLU A 144 42.25 -34.47 -19.18
N ALA A 145 41.58 -35.62 -18.99
CA ALA A 145 40.39 -35.72 -18.13
C ALA A 145 40.69 -35.41 -16.65
N ARG A 146 41.85 -35.82 -16.12
CA ARG A 146 42.31 -35.44 -14.77
C ARG A 146 42.60 -33.94 -14.66
N ARG A 147 43.29 -33.35 -15.64
CA ARG A 147 43.67 -31.93 -15.62
C ARG A 147 42.45 -31.01 -15.73
N SER A 148 41.49 -31.35 -16.58
CA SER A 148 40.21 -30.64 -16.67
C SER A 148 39.39 -30.76 -15.39
N TYR A 149 39.33 -31.94 -14.77
CA TYR A 149 38.67 -32.14 -13.47
C TYR A 149 39.33 -31.33 -12.35
N GLU A 150 40.66 -31.36 -12.20
CA GLU A 150 41.37 -30.57 -11.18
C GLU A 150 41.26 -29.06 -11.42
N ALA A 151 41.24 -28.61 -12.68
CA ALA A 151 41.00 -27.21 -13.03
C ALA A 151 39.57 -26.75 -12.68
N GLU A 152 38.54 -27.56 -12.99
CA GLU A 152 37.15 -27.25 -12.64
C GLU A 152 36.93 -27.26 -11.12
N LYS A 153 37.50 -28.25 -10.42
CA LYS A 153 37.54 -28.36 -8.96
C LYS A 153 38.22 -27.14 -8.30
N LEU A 154 39.33 -26.65 -8.85
CA LEU A 154 40.00 -25.43 -8.39
C LEU A 154 39.10 -24.20 -8.59
N ARG A 155 38.50 -24.04 -9.78
CA ARG A 155 37.60 -22.93 -10.11
C ARG A 155 36.38 -22.87 -9.19
N LEU A 156 35.72 -24.01 -8.99
CA LEU A 156 34.58 -24.14 -8.06
C LEU A 156 34.98 -23.89 -6.59
N THR A 157 36.22 -24.20 -6.22
CA THR A 157 36.76 -23.89 -4.88
C THR A 157 36.98 -22.39 -4.70
N GLN A 158 37.43 -21.68 -5.74
CA GLN A 158 37.58 -20.22 -5.75
C GLN A 158 36.20 -19.52 -5.72
N GLU A 159 35.26 -19.92 -6.58
CA GLU A 159 33.88 -19.42 -6.57
C GLU A 159 33.22 -19.58 -5.19
N LEU A 160 33.44 -20.72 -4.53
CA LEU A 160 32.95 -20.98 -3.17
C LEU A 160 33.62 -20.10 -2.10
N GLN A 161 34.86 -19.66 -2.29
CA GLN A 161 35.54 -18.72 -1.40
C GLN A 161 35.05 -17.29 -1.62
N GLU A 162 34.91 -16.85 -2.87
CA GLU A 162 34.37 -15.54 -3.24
C GLU A 162 32.92 -15.39 -2.75
N ALA A 163 32.06 -16.39 -2.98
CA ALA A 163 30.70 -16.41 -2.46
C ALA A 163 30.65 -16.33 -0.92
N LYS A 164 31.60 -16.94 -0.20
CA LYS A 164 31.71 -16.81 1.26
C LYS A 164 32.15 -15.41 1.71
N MET A 165 32.99 -14.71 0.94
CA MET A 165 33.35 -13.31 1.25
C MET A 165 32.19 -12.35 0.98
N LEU A 166 31.52 -12.49 -0.18
CA LEU A 166 30.34 -11.70 -0.51
C LEU A 166 29.20 -11.90 0.51
N ARG A 167 29.01 -13.14 1.00
CA ARG A 167 28.02 -13.43 2.06
C ARG A 167 28.36 -12.71 3.37
N ARG A 168 29.63 -12.67 3.78
CA ARG A 168 30.08 -11.91 4.98
C ARG A 168 29.87 -10.41 4.82
N GLN A 169 30.20 -9.85 3.66
CA GLN A 169 29.96 -8.43 3.37
C GLN A 169 28.46 -8.08 3.42
N ALA A 170 27.59 -8.99 2.96
CA ALA A 170 26.14 -8.82 3.09
C ALA A 170 25.65 -8.97 4.54
N GLU A 171 26.20 -9.91 5.33
CA GLU A 171 25.94 -10.06 6.77
C GLU A 171 26.34 -8.81 7.57
N GLU A 172 27.52 -8.24 7.27
CA GLU A 172 28.04 -7.00 7.87
C GLU A 172 27.19 -5.78 7.47
N ALA A 173 26.83 -5.64 6.19
CA ALA A 173 25.95 -4.56 5.71
C ALA A 173 24.56 -4.62 6.36
N LEU A 174 23.99 -5.83 6.52
CA LEU A 174 22.72 -6.04 7.21
C LEU A 174 22.81 -5.66 8.70
N SER A 175 23.90 -6.05 9.38
CA SER A 175 24.16 -5.66 10.77
C SER A 175 24.21 -4.15 10.95
N ASN A 176 24.94 -3.44 10.07
CA ASN A 176 25.04 -1.99 10.07
C ASN A 176 23.68 -1.31 9.82
N ALA A 177 22.86 -1.83 8.89
CA ALA A 177 21.52 -1.33 8.64
C ALA A 177 20.59 -1.49 9.86
N VAL A 178 20.59 -2.67 10.49
CA VAL A 178 19.82 -2.95 11.71
C VAL A 178 20.27 -2.06 12.88
N GLN A 179 21.56 -1.75 13.00
CA GLN A 179 22.06 -0.81 14.01
C GLN A 179 21.62 0.63 13.72
N ALA A 180 21.66 1.07 12.46
CA ALA A 180 21.18 2.39 12.07
C ALA A 180 19.67 2.58 12.32
N ASP A 181 18.85 1.56 12.03
CA ASP A 181 17.40 1.62 12.28
C ASP A 181 17.07 1.55 13.77
N ARG A 182 17.86 0.83 14.59
CA ARG A 182 17.78 0.90 16.06
C ARG A 182 18.10 2.30 16.60
N ALA A 183 19.06 3.01 16.01
CA ALA A 183 19.37 4.39 16.38
C ALA A 183 18.20 5.34 16.05
N LYS A 184 17.72 5.33 14.80
CA LYS A 184 16.52 6.11 14.39
C LYS A 184 15.32 5.85 15.29
N ALA A 185 15.08 4.58 15.67
CA ALA A 185 14.00 4.20 16.56
C ALA A 185 14.20 4.66 18.02
N ALA A 186 15.42 4.97 18.45
CA ALA A 186 15.70 5.64 19.72
C ALA A 186 15.47 7.16 19.60
N ASP A 187 15.99 7.79 18.54
CA ASP A 187 15.84 9.23 18.27
C ASP A 187 14.36 9.63 18.17
N LEU A 188 13.54 8.83 17.48
CA LEU A 188 12.09 9.04 17.37
C LEU A 188 11.37 8.97 18.74
N ARG A 189 11.84 8.13 19.67
CA ARG A 189 11.28 8.07 21.04
C ARG A 189 11.67 9.31 21.85
N VAL A 190 12.90 9.79 21.71
CA VAL A 190 13.37 11.02 22.36
C VAL A 190 12.61 12.23 21.83
N ALA A 191 12.40 12.32 20.51
CA ALA A 191 11.58 13.37 19.89
C ALA A 191 10.12 13.31 20.36
N HIS A 192 9.51 12.12 20.42
CA HIS A 192 8.15 11.95 20.93
C HIS A 192 8.02 12.37 22.41
N GLN A 193 8.98 12.00 23.26
CA GLN A 193 9.02 12.42 24.66
C GLN A 193 9.15 13.94 24.79
N ALA A 194 10.04 14.58 24.03
CA ALA A 194 10.20 16.03 24.01
C ALA A 194 8.91 16.76 23.56
N HIS A 195 8.23 16.27 22.53
CA HIS A 195 6.94 16.81 22.11
C HIS A 195 5.84 16.61 23.17
N GLN A 196 5.84 15.50 23.89
CA GLN A 196 4.89 15.26 24.98
C GLN A 196 5.14 16.20 26.18
N GLU A 197 6.39 16.51 26.49
CA GLU A 197 6.76 17.51 27.49
C GLU A 197 6.40 18.94 27.06
N GLU A 198 6.61 19.29 25.78
CA GLU A 198 6.21 20.55 25.16
C GLU A 198 4.68 20.76 25.25
N ILE A 199 3.88 19.76 24.85
CA ILE A 199 2.42 19.78 24.95
C ILE A 199 1.97 19.99 26.41
N GLN A 200 2.65 19.35 27.37
CA GLN A 200 2.37 19.60 28.79
C GLN A 200 2.80 21.00 29.25
N ARG A 201 3.89 21.58 28.72
CA ARG A 201 4.28 22.97 29.04
C ARG A 201 3.25 23.96 28.52
N ILE A 202 2.84 23.83 27.26
CA ILE A 202 1.82 24.67 26.62
C ILE A 202 0.49 24.61 27.40
N LYS A 203 0.04 23.42 27.84
CA LYS A 203 -1.16 23.28 28.69
C LYS A 203 -1.01 24.01 30.03
N ARG A 204 0.12 23.88 30.72
CA ARG A 204 0.40 24.62 31.97
C ARG A 204 0.53 26.13 31.75
N GLU A 205 0.87 26.58 30.54
CA GLU A 205 1.00 27.99 30.16
C GLU A 205 -0.36 28.60 29.84
N SER A 206 -1.18 27.95 29.01
CA SER A 206 -2.54 28.41 28.70
C SER A 206 -3.45 28.40 29.93
N GLU A 207 -3.36 27.39 30.80
CA GLU A 207 -4.08 27.39 32.09
C GLU A 207 -3.70 28.58 32.98
N ARG A 208 -2.43 28.99 33.01
CA ARG A 208 -1.99 30.16 33.79
C ARG A 208 -2.53 31.45 33.21
N GLU A 209 -2.50 31.60 31.89
CA GLU A 209 -3.01 32.80 31.22
C GLU A 209 -4.54 32.89 31.29
N ILE A 210 -5.28 31.78 31.19
CA ILE A 210 -6.73 31.75 31.41
C ILE A 210 -7.08 32.20 32.83
N ARG A 211 -6.37 31.72 33.87
CA ARG A 211 -6.59 32.16 35.26
C ARG A 211 -6.33 33.66 35.41
N ARG A 212 -5.23 34.16 34.82
CA ARG A 212 -4.89 35.58 34.80
C ARG A 212 -5.99 36.43 34.14
N LEU A 213 -6.40 36.08 32.92
CA LEU A 213 -7.42 36.81 32.17
C LEU A 213 -8.78 36.80 32.89
N MET A 214 -9.13 35.69 33.57
CA MET A 214 -10.32 35.61 34.41
C MET A 214 -10.26 36.54 35.63
N ASP A 215 -9.09 36.76 36.24
CA ASP A 215 -8.95 37.71 37.36
C ASP A 215 -8.85 39.17 36.89
N GLU A 216 -8.25 39.42 35.72
CA GLU A 216 -8.30 40.72 35.06
C GLU A 216 -9.75 41.08 34.67
N LEU A 217 -10.54 40.15 34.13
CA LEU A 217 -11.96 40.33 33.83
C LEU A 217 -12.77 40.70 35.10
N LYS A 218 -12.66 39.91 36.17
CA LYS A 218 -13.29 40.21 37.48
C LYS A 218 -12.88 41.58 38.03
N SER A 219 -11.68 42.07 37.71
CA SER A 219 -11.25 43.41 38.10
C SER A 219 -11.96 44.51 37.29
N ARG A 220 -12.19 44.28 35.99
CA ARG A 220 -12.93 45.19 35.11
C ARG A 220 -14.42 45.23 35.47
N ASP A 221 -15.04 44.09 35.78
CA ASP A 221 -16.45 44.03 36.20
C ASP A 221 -16.71 44.88 37.44
N ARG A 222 -15.78 44.89 38.42
CA ARG A 222 -15.88 45.75 39.61
C ARG A 222 -15.80 47.24 39.28
N VAL A 223 -15.01 47.62 38.28
CA VAL A 223 -14.90 49.01 37.81
C VAL A 223 -16.17 49.43 37.08
N VAL A 224 -16.72 48.57 36.21
CA VAL A 224 -18.02 48.79 35.56
C VAL A 224 -19.12 48.98 36.60
N GLN A 225 -19.20 48.11 37.61
CA GLN A 225 -20.14 48.23 38.74
C GLN A 225 -19.92 49.45 39.65
N SER A 226 -18.81 50.18 39.53
CA SER A 226 -18.62 51.48 40.19
C SER A 226 -19.19 52.58 39.29
N LEU A 227 -18.79 52.61 38.02
CA LEU A 227 -19.23 53.56 37.01
C LEU A 227 -20.76 53.53 36.81
N GLU A 228 -21.39 52.36 36.85
CA GLU A 228 -22.86 52.23 36.80
C GLU A 228 -23.55 52.90 38.00
N LYS A 229 -22.98 52.81 39.20
CA LYS A 229 -23.52 53.46 40.40
C LYS A 229 -23.30 54.97 40.36
N GLU A 230 -22.12 55.41 39.92
CA GLU A 230 -21.79 56.82 39.75
C GLU A 230 -22.69 57.47 38.69
N LEU A 231 -22.91 56.81 37.56
CA LEU A 231 -23.84 57.23 36.51
C LEU A 231 -25.29 57.27 37.01
N GLY A 232 -25.73 56.28 37.79
CA GLY A 232 -27.06 56.29 38.43
C GLY A 232 -27.25 57.46 39.40
N VAL A 233 -26.22 57.80 40.18
CA VAL A 233 -26.21 58.97 41.07
C VAL A 233 -26.26 60.28 40.25
N GLN A 234 -25.50 60.39 39.16
CA GLN A 234 -25.54 61.56 38.27
C GLN A 234 -26.91 61.71 37.60
N ALA A 235 -27.51 60.65 37.05
CA ALA A 235 -28.85 60.67 36.47
C ALA A 235 -29.89 61.16 37.50
N GLY A 236 -29.83 60.65 38.73
CA GLY A 236 -30.65 61.10 39.86
C GLY A 236 -30.35 62.50 40.39
N GLN A 237 -29.24 63.14 39.99
CA GLN A 237 -29.00 64.57 40.22
C GLN A 237 -29.59 65.41 39.08
N THR A 238 -29.32 65.04 37.83
CA THR A 238 -29.85 65.71 36.62
C THR A 238 -31.37 65.75 36.61
N GLN A 239 -32.05 64.66 37.00
CA GLN A 239 -33.52 64.63 37.08
C GLN A 239 -34.09 65.61 38.12
N ARG A 240 -33.40 65.81 39.26
CA ARG A 240 -33.80 66.81 40.26
C ARG A 240 -33.60 68.24 39.76
N LEU A 241 -32.51 68.50 39.04
CA LEU A 241 -32.26 69.81 38.42
C LEU A 241 -33.28 70.13 37.31
N LEU A 242 -33.73 69.14 36.54
CA LEU A 242 -34.78 69.31 35.54
C LEU A 242 -36.14 69.63 36.19
N LEU A 243 -36.54 68.91 37.24
CA LEU A 243 -37.77 69.22 37.98
C LEU A 243 -37.73 70.64 38.59
N GLN A 244 -36.61 71.03 39.19
CA GLN A 244 -36.41 72.39 39.72
C GLN A 244 -36.46 73.46 38.61
N LYS A 245 -36.00 73.13 37.38
CA LYS A 245 -36.13 74.00 36.21
C LYS A 245 -37.58 74.14 35.77
N GLU A 246 -38.35 73.05 35.68
CA GLU A 246 -39.77 73.08 35.33
C GLU A 246 -40.63 73.85 36.34
N GLU A 247 -40.26 73.86 37.62
CA GLU A 247 -40.88 74.73 38.64
C GLU A 247 -40.56 76.22 38.38
N SER A 248 -39.32 76.53 38.00
CA SER A 248 -38.87 77.91 37.72
C SER A 248 -39.47 78.51 36.44
N GLU A 249 -39.64 77.72 35.37
CA GLU A 249 -40.12 78.20 34.07
C GLU A 249 -41.62 78.52 34.04
N ARG A 250 -42.36 78.30 35.14
CA ARG A 250 -43.76 78.74 35.28
C ARG A 250 -43.93 80.22 35.65
N HIS A 251 -42.85 80.95 35.93
CA HIS A 251 -42.93 82.31 36.47
C HIS A 251 -42.19 83.36 35.62
N TYR A 252 -42.97 84.27 35.02
CA TYR A 252 -42.60 85.51 34.30
C TYR A 252 -42.06 85.43 32.87
N GLY A 253 -42.32 86.50 32.13
CA GLY A 253 -41.83 86.77 30.79
C GLY A 253 -41.16 88.15 30.67
N SER A 254 -40.59 88.40 29.49
CA SER A 254 -39.84 89.60 29.02
C SER A 254 -40.50 90.98 29.32
N PRO A 255 -39.80 92.16 29.24
CA PRO A 255 -38.56 92.39 28.46
C PRO A 255 -37.50 93.45 28.92
N LYS A 256 -36.33 93.41 28.23
CA LYS A 256 -35.48 94.54 27.74
C LYS A 256 -34.56 95.40 28.66
N ARG A 257 -33.28 95.43 28.23
CA ARG A 257 -32.37 96.59 27.97
C ARG A 257 -31.30 97.06 29.01
N GLU A 258 -30.05 97.01 28.50
CA GLU A 258 -28.97 98.05 28.53
C GLU A 258 -27.95 98.22 29.70
N VAL A 259 -26.68 98.35 29.27
CA VAL A 259 -25.48 98.98 29.89
C VAL A 259 -24.78 98.27 31.09
N ALA A 260 -23.45 98.13 30.95
CA ALA A 260 -22.50 97.74 32.00
C ALA A 260 -21.74 98.97 32.55
N PRO A 261 -21.00 98.89 33.68
CA PRO A 261 -19.54 98.79 33.52
C PRO A 261 -18.71 98.10 34.65
N LEU A 262 -17.62 97.44 34.20
CA LEU A 262 -16.26 97.34 34.79
C LEU A 262 -15.94 96.63 36.15
N LEU A 263 -14.72 96.07 36.13
CA LEU A 263 -13.80 95.63 37.20
C LEU A 263 -14.10 94.30 37.95
N GLY A 264 -13.08 93.44 37.95
CA GLY A 264 -13.10 92.12 38.60
C GLY A 264 -12.15 91.11 37.93
N GLU A 265 -10.86 91.44 37.78
CA GLU A 265 -9.87 90.46 37.34
C GLU A 265 -9.64 89.40 38.42
N ASN A 266 -9.71 88.12 38.06
CA ASN A 266 -8.60 87.20 38.34
C ASN A 266 -8.70 85.90 37.52
N THR A 267 -7.50 85.44 37.17
CA THR A 267 -7.14 84.24 36.39
C THR A 267 -7.86 82.95 36.77
N ASP A 268 -8.45 82.26 35.78
CA ASP A 268 -8.66 80.80 35.82
C ASP A 268 -8.77 80.20 34.39
N SER A 269 -7.77 80.48 33.54
CA SER A 269 -7.80 80.19 32.09
C SER A 269 -6.85 79.07 31.63
N VAL A 270 -6.14 78.42 32.56
CA VAL A 270 -5.06 77.46 32.23
C VAL A 270 -5.54 75.99 32.26
N ASN A 271 -6.52 75.67 33.10
CA ASN A 271 -6.80 74.29 33.50
C ASN A 271 -7.52 73.40 32.45
N ASN A 272 -8.11 74.00 31.40
CA ASN A 272 -8.92 73.27 30.42
C ASN A 272 -8.08 72.67 29.27
N GLN A 273 -7.02 73.33 28.79
CA GLN A 273 -6.19 72.77 27.72
C GLN A 273 -5.45 71.50 28.18
N ASP A 274 -4.98 71.47 29.43
CA ASP A 274 -4.41 70.26 30.03
C ASP A 274 -5.41 69.09 30.11
N ALA A 275 -6.72 69.35 30.17
CA ALA A 275 -7.73 68.28 30.20
C ALA A 275 -7.86 67.62 28.82
N ASP A 276 -8.12 68.41 27.77
CA ASP A 276 -8.22 67.91 26.39
C ASP A 276 -6.90 67.25 25.93
N GLU A 277 -5.74 67.81 26.28
CA GLU A 277 -4.45 67.16 25.97
C GLU A 277 -4.27 65.82 26.69
N ARG A 278 -4.71 65.69 27.95
CA ARG A 278 -4.68 64.39 28.66
C ARG A 278 -5.61 63.38 28.01
N ASP A 279 -6.77 63.79 27.51
CA ASP A 279 -7.70 62.88 26.82
C ASP A 279 -7.26 62.51 25.41
N VAL A 280 -6.72 63.44 24.62
CA VAL A 280 -6.06 63.12 23.34
C VAL A 280 -4.92 62.13 23.55
N ARG A 281 -4.08 62.32 24.58
CA ARG A 281 -3.01 61.36 24.93
C ARG A 281 -3.57 60.01 25.38
N ARG A 282 -4.69 59.96 26.13
CA ARG A 282 -5.39 58.70 26.48
C ARG A 282 -5.93 57.98 25.24
N PHE A 283 -6.54 58.69 24.29
CA PHE A 283 -7.00 58.10 23.03
C PHE A 283 -5.85 57.61 22.14
N GLN A 284 -4.75 58.37 22.03
CA GLN A 284 -3.55 57.94 21.30
C GLN A 284 -2.92 56.67 21.90
N MET A 285 -2.81 56.60 23.23
CA MET A 285 -2.37 55.36 23.91
C MET A 285 -3.35 54.21 23.66
N LYS A 286 -4.66 54.45 23.67
CA LYS A 286 -5.68 53.42 23.37
C LYS A 286 -5.58 52.92 21.93
N ILE A 287 -5.31 53.79 20.97
CA ILE A 287 -5.06 53.43 19.56
C ILE A 287 -3.77 52.61 19.44
N ALA A 288 -2.69 53.00 20.12
CA ALA A 288 -1.44 52.24 20.13
C ALA A 288 -1.59 50.85 20.78
N GLU A 289 -2.34 50.74 21.88
CA GLU A 289 -2.72 49.45 22.49
C GLU A 289 -3.49 48.56 21.51
N LEU A 290 -4.50 49.12 20.83
CA LEU A 290 -5.31 48.37 19.86
C LEU A 290 -4.48 47.94 18.64
N GLN A 291 -3.60 48.80 18.13
CA GLN A 291 -2.65 48.43 17.05
C GLN A 291 -1.67 47.33 17.49
N ALA A 292 -1.20 47.35 18.74
CA ALA A 292 -0.35 46.29 19.29
C ALA A 292 -1.11 44.96 19.50
N VAL A 293 -2.42 45.01 19.80
CA VAL A 293 -3.28 43.82 19.84
C VAL A 293 -3.57 43.29 18.44
N ILE A 294 -3.84 44.16 17.46
CA ILE A 294 -4.03 43.78 16.06
C ILE A 294 -2.81 43.03 15.54
N ARG A 295 -1.58 43.56 15.71
CA ARG A 295 -0.36 42.87 15.30
C ARG A 295 -0.19 41.49 15.93
N LYS A 296 -0.46 41.36 17.24
CA LYS A 296 -0.44 40.06 17.93
C LYS A 296 -1.49 39.08 17.40
N LEU A 297 -2.62 39.56 16.90
CA LEU A 297 -3.64 38.72 16.26
C LEU A 297 -3.25 38.37 14.82
N GLU A 298 -2.58 39.28 14.09
CA GLU A 298 -1.98 39.01 12.78
C GLU A 298 -0.88 37.94 12.88
N ASP A 299 0.06 38.09 13.83
CA ASP A 299 1.10 37.10 14.17
C ASP A 299 0.50 35.75 14.62
N ARG A 300 -0.63 35.76 15.33
CA ARG A 300 -1.34 34.53 15.71
C ARG A 300 -2.01 33.87 14.50
N ASN A 301 -2.50 34.65 13.55
CA ASN A 301 -3.21 34.18 12.37
C ASN A 301 -2.25 33.64 11.29
N THR A 302 -1.05 34.20 11.15
CA THR A 302 0.02 33.61 10.31
C THR A 302 0.44 32.25 10.86
N LEU A 303 0.72 32.14 12.16
CA LEU A 303 1.04 30.86 12.81
C LEU A 303 -0.09 29.81 12.63
N LEU A 304 -1.35 30.19 12.78
CA LEU A 304 -2.49 29.29 12.54
C LEU A 304 -2.63 28.88 11.06
N SER A 305 -2.29 29.78 10.13
CA SER A 305 -2.21 29.46 8.70
C SER A 305 -1.12 28.42 8.42
N ASP A 306 0.07 28.58 9.02
CA ASP A 306 1.20 27.67 8.86
C ASP A 306 0.95 26.31 9.52
N GLU A 307 0.38 26.27 10.74
CA GLU A 307 -0.12 25.06 11.39
C GLU A 307 -1.10 24.31 10.47
N ARG A 308 -2.06 25.03 9.86
CA ARG A 308 -3.07 24.48 8.94
C ARG A 308 -2.46 23.99 7.62
N ASN A 309 -1.41 24.64 7.12
CA ASN A 309 -0.71 24.24 5.90
C ASN A 309 0.17 22.99 6.13
N GLU A 310 0.83 22.89 7.28
CA GLU A 310 1.62 21.70 7.66
C GLU A 310 0.71 20.50 8.00
N LEU A 311 -0.49 20.73 8.55
CA LEU A 311 -1.52 19.68 8.67
C LEU A 311 -2.01 19.20 7.30
N LEU A 312 -2.29 20.11 6.36
CA LEU A 312 -2.65 19.76 4.97
C LEU A 312 -1.53 18.97 4.26
N LYS A 313 -0.26 19.27 4.56
CA LYS A 313 0.88 18.51 4.07
C LYS A 313 0.91 17.09 4.65
N ARG A 314 0.76 16.93 5.97
CA ARG A 314 0.68 15.59 6.61
C ARG A 314 -0.47 14.74 6.07
N VAL A 315 -1.65 15.33 5.83
CA VAL A 315 -2.79 14.61 5.23
C VAL A 315 -2.42 14.08 3.83
N ARG A 316 -1.76 14.88 3.00
CA ARG A 316 -1.29 14.47 1.66
C ARG A 316 -0.20 13.37 1.74
N GLU A 317 0.66 13.43 2.74
CA GLU A 317 1.68 12.42 3.01
C GLU A 317 1.02 11.08 3.41
N THR A 318 0.04 11.10 4.33
CA THR A 318 -0.73 9.89 4.70
C THR A 318 -1.57 9.34 3.54
N ASP A 319 -2.20 10.20 2.72
CA ASP A 319 -2.92 9.77 1.52
C ASP A 319 -1.98 9.07 0.50
N ALA A 320 -0.75 9.56 0.39
CA ALA A 320 0.26 8.97 -0.48
C ALA A 320 0.76 7.60 0.04
N GLU A 321 0.81 7.39 1.36
CA GLU A 321 1.13 6.09 1.97
C GLU A 321 -0.04 5.09 1.91
N ILE A 322 -1.29 5.55 2.03
CA ILE A 322 -2.49 4.69 1.98
C ILE A 322 -2.73 4.13 0.57
N LYS A 323 -2.50 4.92 -0.50
CA LYS A 323 -2.68 4.48 -1.90
C LYS A 323 -1.99 3.14 -2.27
N PRO A 324 -0.67 2.95 -2.08
CA PRO A 324 -0.02 1.68 -2.41
C PRO A 324 -0.46 0.52 -1.52
N LEU A 325 -0.90 0.78 -0.29
CA LEU A 325 -1.49 -0.25 0.58
C LEU A 325 -2.87 -0.69 0.07
N MET A 326 -3.71 0.25 -0.35
CA MET A 326 -5.00 -0.02 -1.01
C MET A 326 -4.82 -0.82 -2.31
N GLU A 327 -3.85 -0.47 -3.15
CA GLU A 327 -3.53 -1.26 -4.35
C GLU A 327 -3.04 -2.67 -4.00
N LYS A 328 -2.13 -2.80 -3.01
CA LYS A 328 -1.62 -4.09 -2.56
C LYS A 328 -2.77 -4.99 -2.06
N ASN A 329 -3.71 -4.42 -1.31
CA ASN A 329 -4.90 -5.12 -0.83
C ASN A 329 -5.80 -5.56 -2.01
N LYS A 330 -6.09 -4.66 -2.97
CA LYS A 330 -6.85 -4.97 -4.19
C LYS A 330 -6.22 -6.08 -5.04
N ARG A 331 -4.88 -6.10 -5.14
CA ARG A 331 -4.11 -7.16 -5.82
C ARG A 331 -4.15 -8.50 -5.05
N LEU A 332 -4.25 -8.47 -3.72
CA LEU A 332 -4.41 -9.66 -2.88
C LEU A 332 -5.83 -10.24 -2.97
N ASN A 333 -6.88 -9.42 -2.93
CA ASN A 333 -8.25 -9.88 -3.16
C ASN A 333 -8.42 -10.56 -4.52
N LYS A 334 -7.91 -9.95 -5.61
CA LYS A 334 -7.95 -10.59 -6.93
C LYS A 334 -7.25 -11.96 -6.96
N LYS A 335 -6.15 -12.13 -6.21
CA LYS A 335 -5.50 -13.44 -6.04
C LYS A 335 -6.33 -14.42 -5.21
N ASN A 336 -7.01 -13.95 -4.16
CA ASN A 336 -7.91 -14.79 -3.38
C ASN A 336 -9.09 -15.28 -4.24
N GLU A 337 -9.68 -14.42 -5.07
CA GLU A 337 -10.72 -14.77 -6.05
C GLU A 337 -10.20 -15.80 -7.08
N GLU A 338 -9.02 -15.57 -7.65
CA GLU A 338 -8.37 -16.50 -8.59
C GLU A 338 -8.08 -17.88 -7.96
N LEU A 339 -7.66 -17.90 -6.70
CA LEU A 339 -7.43 -19.13 -5.92
C LEU A 339 -8.74 -19.83 -5.56
N GLN A 340 -9.78 -19.11 -5.13
CA GLN A 340 -11.11 -19.66 -4.84
C GLN A 340 -11.74 -20.30 -6.08
N GLN A 341 -11.70 -19.63 -7.23
CA GLN A 341 -12.17 -20.22 -8.49
C GLN A 341 -11.35 -21.45 -8.90
N THR A 342 -10.06 -21.49 -8.56
CA THR A 342 -9.20 -22.63 -8.87
C THR A 342 -9.45 -23.81 -7.93
N LEU A 343 -9.73 -23.56 -6.64
CA LEU A 343 -10.27 -24.54 -5.70
C LEU A 343 -11.59 -25.11 -6.20
N GLN A 344 -12.57 -24.26 -6.56
CA GLN A 344 -13.86 -24.68 -7.10
C GLN A 344 -13.71 -25.60 -8.32
N ARG A 345 -12.86 -25.21 -9.29
CA ARG A 345 -12.54 -26.05 -10.47
C ARG A 345 -11.89 -27.39 -10.12
N MET A 346 -11.13 -27.47 -9.02
CA MET A 346 -10.53 -28.72 -8.53
C MET A 346 -11.54 -29.58 -7.76
N GLU A 347 -12.39 -28.98 -6.93
CA GLU A 347 -13.50 -29.68 -6.28
C GLU A 347 -14.48 -30.28 -7.29
N ASP A 348 -14.83 -29.55 -8.34
CA ASP A 348 -15.79 -30.03 -9.33
C ASP A 348 -15.18 -31.13 -10.22
N LYS A 349 -13.86 -31.07 -10.48
CA LYS A 349 -13.12 -32.23 -11.02
C LYS A 349 -13.16 -33.44 -10.07
N LEU A 350 -12.94 -33.24 -8.76
CA LEU A 350 -13.02 -34.32 -7.78
C LEU A 350 -14.44 -34.92 -7.69
N LYS A 351 -15.49 -34.09 -7.73
CA LYS A 351 -16.89 -34.53 -7.79
C LYS A 351 -17.15 -35.37 -9.04
N THR A 352 -16.63 -34.96 -10.20
CA THR A 352 -16.77 -35.72 -11.46
C THR A 352 -15.98 -37.03 -11.44
N LEU A 353 -14.70 -37.01 -11.07
CA LEU A 353 -13.89 -38.24 -10.92
C LEU A 353 -14.48 -39.20 -9.87
N SER A 354 -15.14 -38.68 -8.82
CA SER A 354 -15.83 -39.51 -7.82
C SER A 354 -17.11 -40.15 -8.37
N ARG A 355 -17.85 -39.47 -9.27
CA ARG A 355 -18.98 -40.07 -10.01
C ARG A 355 -18.48 -41.11 -11.01
N GLU A 356 -17.45 -40.81 -11.78
CA GLU A 356 -16.85 -41.73 -12.75
C GLU A 356 -16.32 -43.00 -12.08
N ASN A 357 -15.67 -42.89 -10.92
CA ASN A 357 -15.27 -44.06 -10.11
C ASN A 357 -16.48 -44.85 -9.59
N ALA A 358 -17.55 -44.18 -9.15
CA ALA A 358 -18.78 -44.86 -8.73
C ALA A 358 -19.44 -45.60 -9.90
N GLU A 359 -19.55 -44.96 -11.06
CA GLU A 359 -20.07 -45.56 -12.30
C GLU A 359 -19.20 -46.72 -12.80
N GLN A 360 -17.87 -46.61 -12.77
CA GLN A 360 -17.00 -47.73 -13.15
C GLN A 360 -17.17 -48.90 -12.18
N LYS A 361 -17.25 -48.64 -10.87
CA LYS A 361 -17.50 -49.66 -9.85
C LYS A 361 -18.85 -50.35 -10.04
N GLU A 362 -19.90 -49.59 -10.37
CA GLU A 362 -21.21 -50.14 -10.71
C GLU A 362 -21.17 -50.95 -12.01
N LYS A 363 -20.52 -50.43 -13.08
CA LYS A 363 -20.36 -51.15 -14.36
C LYS A 363 -19.59 -52.46 -14.16
N SER A 364 -18.53 -52.49 -13.36
CA SER A 364 -17.83 -53.72 -12.97
C SER A 364 -18.72 -54.69 -12.19
N GLN A 365 -19.54 -54.19 -11.25
CA GLN A 365 -20.49 -55.03 -10.50
C GLN A 365 -21.62 -55.59 -11.38
N GLN A 366 -22.12 -54.84 -12.36
CA GLN A 366 -23.10 -55.31 -13.35
C GLN A 366 -22.47 -56.35 -14.29
N ASN A 367 -21.22 -56.15 -14.74
CA ASN A 367 -20.50 -57.11 -15.59
C ASN A 367 -20.21 -58.45 -14.87
N LEU A 368 -20.11 -58.42 -13.53
CA LEU A 368 -20.01 -59.62 -12.69
C LEU A 368 -21.34 -60.38 -12.51
N GLN A 369 -22.48 -59.81 -12.92
CA GLN A 369 -23.81 -60.44 -12.80
C GLN A 369 -24.37 -61.00 -14.12
N LEU A 370 -23.85 -60.58 -15.29
CA LEU A 370 -24.19 -61.19 -16.59
C LEU A 370 -23.01 -61.98 -17.17
N GLY A 371 -22.80 -63.20 -16.66
CA GLY A 371 -21.78 -64.10 -17.19
C GLY A 371 -22.15 -64.70 -18.55
N GLY A 372 -21.26 -64.59 -19.56
CA GLY A 372 -21.39 -65.39 -20.79
C GLY A 372 -20.73 -64.86 -22.07
N LEU A 373 -19.45 -65.16 -22.27
CA LEU A 373 -18.78 -65.38 -23.57
C LEU A 373 -18.61 -64.20 -24.59
N LYS A 374 -17.34 -63.98 -24.96
CA LYS A 374 -16.83 -63.52 -26.28
C LYS A 374 -17.00 -62.04 -26.68
N ARG A 375 -16.00 -61.23 -26.32
CA ARG A 375 -14.88 -60.92 -27.24
C ARG A 375 -13.70 -60.27 -26.50
N HIS A 376 -12.51 -60.88 -26.60
CA HIS A 376 -11.24 -60.24 -26.24
C HIS A 376 -10.52 -59.87 -27.54
N THR A 377 -10.06 -58.62 -27.66
CA THR A 377 -9.36 -58.11 -28.85
C THR A 377 -8.24 -57.13 -28.47
N SER A 378 -7.47 -57.45 -27.43
CA SER A 378 -6.11 -56.96 -27.24
C SER A 378 -5.22 -58.08 -26.68
N LEU A 379 -3.90 -57.95 -26.82
CA LEU A 379 -2.95 -58.90 -26.20
C LEU A 379 -2.90 -58.71 -24.67
N THR A 380 -3.15 -57.48 -24.21
CA THR A 380 -3.11 -57.03 -22.81
C THR A 380 -4.14 -57.76 -21.95
N ASP A 381 -5.33 -58.03 -22.50
CA ASP A 381 -6.43 -58.68 -21.78
C ASP A 381 -6.06 -60.09 -21.28
N LEU A 382 -5.19 -60.81 -22.00
CA LEU A 382 -4.74 -62.15 -21.61
C LEU A 382 -3.68 -62.12 -20.51
N SER A 383 -2.81 -61.10 -20.49
CA SER A 383 -1.83 -60.90 -19.41
C SER A 383 -2.54 -60.58 -18.10
N HIS A 384 -3.43 -59.57 -18.13
CA HIS A 384 -4.21 -59.21 -16.96
C HIS A 384 -5.15 -60.34 -16.50
N ALA A 385 -5.77 -61.11 -17.40
CA ALA A 385 -6.58 -62.27 -17.00
C ALA A 385 -5.75 -63.35 -16.27
N HIS A 386 -4.48 -63.54 -16.62
CA HIS A 386 -3.60 -64.47 -15.94
C HIS A 386 -3.16 -63.93 -14.57
N GLU A 387 -2.74 -62.66 -14.51
CA GLU A 387 -2.43 -61.94 -13.25
C GLU A 387 -3.62 -61.92 -12.29
N GLN A 388 -4.85 -61.74 -12.80
CA GLN A 388 -6.07 -61.77 -11.98
C GLN A 388 -6.28 -63.15 -11.34
N GLN A 389 -6.05 -64.24 -12.08
CA GLN A 389 -6.16 -65.61 -11.53
C GLN A 389 -5.07 -65.91 -10.50
N GLU A 390 -3.84 -65.41 -10.70
CA GLU A 390 -2.77 -65.55 -9.72
C GLU A 390 -3.07 -64.74 -8.44
N VAL A 391 -3.60 -63.52 -8.58
CA VAL A 391 -4.06 -62.68 -7.45
C VAL A 391 -5.27 -63.30 -6.73
N GLU A 392 -6.22 -63.91 -7.43
CA GLU A 392 -7.34 -64.63 -6.82
C GLU A 392 -6.87 -65.89 -6.07
N TYR A 393 -5.92 -66.64 -6.63
CA TYR A 393 -5.29 -67.79 -5.96
C TYR A 393 -4.53 -67.37 -4.69
N LEU A 394 -3.76 -66.28 -4.76
CA LEU A 394 -3.06 -65.72 -3.59
C LEU A 394 -4.03 -65.18 -2.55
N HIS A 395 -5.13 -64.52 -2.93
CA HIS A 395 -6.17 -64.10 -1.99
C HIS A 395 -6.87 -65.31 -1.33
N LEU A 396 -7.12 -66.39 -2.06
CA LEU A 396 -7.68 -67.62 -1.48
C LEU A 396 -6.70 -68.24 -0.48
N GLN A 397 -5.42 -68.36 -0.83
CA GLN A 397 -4.38 -68.88 0.06
C GLN A 397 -4.16 -68.00 1.31
N ILE A 398 -4.25 -66.68 1.18
CA ILE A 398 -4.22 -65.74 2.31
C ILE A 398 -5.45 -65.91 3.20
N ASN A 399 -6.64 -66.15 2.63
CA ASN A 399 -7.85 -66.42 3.41
C ASN A 399 -7.81 -67.78 4.12
N GLU A 400 -7.22 -68.82 3.51
CA GLU A 400 -6.98 -70.11 4.16
C GLU A 400 -5.97 -69.97 5.33
N GLN A 401 -4.86 -69.27 5.11
CA GLN A 401 -3.90 -68.94 6.18
C GLN A 401 -4.55 -68.11 7.28
N ARG A 402 -5.44 -67.18 6.94
CA ARG A 402 -6.20 -66.38 7.91
C ARG A 402 -7.14 -67.25 8.75
N GLY A 403 -7.85 -68.20 8.12
CA GLY A 403 -8.66 -69.19 8.82
C GLY A 403 -7.85 -70.02 9.81
N ILE A 404 -6.69 -70.55 9.39
CA ILE A 404 -5.77 -71.30 10.26
C ILE A 404 -5.27 -70.43 11.42
N ILE A 405 -4.94 -69.16 11.19
CA ILE A 405 -4.55 -68.21 12.24
C ILE A 405 -5.69 -67.97 13.23
N ASP A 406 -6.92 -67.81 12.76
CA ASP A 406 -8.10 -67.57 13.60
C ASP A 406 -8.51 -68.83 14.39
N GLU A 407 -8.34 -70.04 13.84
CA GLU A 407 -8.49 -71.32 14.56
C GLU A 407 -7.44 -71.50 15.66
N LEU A 408 -6.15 -71.32 15.34
CA LEU A 408 -5.05 -71.37 16.32
C LEU A 408 -5.20 -70.29 17.41
N THR A 409 -5.76 -69.13 17.05
CA THR A 409 -6.10 -68.04 17.97
C THR A 409 -7.22 -68.46 18.93
N GLN A 410 -8.28 -69.10 18.44
CA GLN A 410 -9.32 -69.66 19.30
C GLN A 410 -8.79 -70.78 20.21
N GLU A 411 -7.94 -71.67 19.70
CA GLU A 411 -7.37 -72.76 20.50
C GLU A 411 -6.43 -72.22 21.60
N ARG A 412 -5.58 -71.23 21.28
CA ARG A 412 -4.82 -70.46 22.27
C ARG A 412 -5.72 -69.90 23.37
N ASP A 413 -6.85 -69.30 23.03
CA ASP A 413 -7.72 -68.65 24.01
C ASP A 413 -8.52 -69.66 24.85
N ARG A 414 -8.94 -70.80 24.26
CA ARG A 414 -9.46 -71.96 25.00
C ARG A 414 -8.41 -72.51 25.97
N LEU A 415 -7.14 -72.61 25.56
CA LEU A 415 -6.02 -73.03 26.41
C LEU A 415 -5.70 -72.01 27.52
N ILE A 416 -5.85 -70.71 27.26
CA ILE A 416 -5.72 -69.65 28.28
C ILE A 416 -6.86 -69.74 29.30
N MET A 417 -8.09 -69.98 28.87
CA MET A 417 -9.24 -70.19 29.76
C MET A 417 -9.05 -71.46 30.63
N ASN A 418 -8.61 -72.58 30.05
CA ASN A 418 -8.26 -73.79 30.81
C ASN A 418 -7.08 -73.57 31.78
N LYS A 419 -6.05 -72.80 31.39
CA LYS A 419 -4.95 -72.41 32.29
C LYS A 419 -5.40 -71.47 33.42
N LYS A 420 -6.39 -70.58 33.18
CA LYS A 420 -7.01 -69.76 34.24
C LYS A 420 -7.79 -70.63 35.23
N ASN A 421 -8.56 -71.61 34.75
CA ASN A 421 -9.31 -72.52 35.62
C ASN A 421 -8.40 -73.42 36.47
N ARG A 422 -7.28 -73.93 35.91
CA ARG A 422 -6.30 -74.75 36.67
C ARG A 422 -5.39 -73.97 37.64
N ARG A 423 -5.40 -72.63 37.65
CA ARG A 423 -4.46 -71.79 38.46
C ARG A 423 -5.05 -71.14 39.71
N LYS A 424 -6.17 -71.67 40.23
CA LYS A 424 -6.68 -71.32 41.56
C LYS A 424 -6.32 -72.40 42.60
N ASN A 425 -5.08 -72.40 43.10
CA ASN A 425 -4.75 -72.84 44.47
C ASN A 425 -3.26 -72.68 44.84
N ILE A 426 -3.02 -72.58 46.17
CA ILE A 426 -1.72 -72.67 46.87
C ILE A 426 -0.76 -71.48 46.64
N LYS A 427 0.06 -71.21 47.66
CA LYS A 427 0.37 -69.84 48.08
C LYS A 427 1.72 -69.78 48.86
N LEU A 428 2.68 -68.93 48.42
CA LEU A 428 3.89 -68.35 49.12
C LEU A 428 5.39 -68.88 48.77
N PRO A 429 6.70 -68.37 49.06
CA PRO A 429 7.57 -67.95 50.29
C PRO A 429 8.48 -66.60 50.34
N LYS A 430 8.93 -65.99 51.51
CA LYS A 430 9.62 -64.61 51.68
C LYS A 430 10.97 -64.54 52.48
N ARG A 431 11.94 -63.70 52.04
CA ARG A 431 13.02 -62.88 52.75
C ARG A 431 14.27 -62.67 51.86
N HIS A 432 15.21 -61.70 52.01
CA HIS A 432 15.26 -60.30 52.53
C HIS A 432 16.64 -59.64 52.17
N VAL A 433 16.99 -58.46 52.73
CA VAL A 433 18.20 -57.59 52.50
C VAL A 433 18.05 -56.68 51.26
N VAL A 434 17.99 -55.32 51.30
CA VAL A 434 18.55 -54.20 52.10
C VAL A 434 19.77 -53.54 51.45
N GLU A 435 19.58 -52.30 50.97
CA GLU A 435 20.62 -51.37 50.49
C GLU A 435 20.93 -50.28 51.55
N THR A 436 22.06 -49.59 51.41
CA THR A 436 22.52 -48.55 52.34
C THR A 436 22.34 -47.12 51.81
N TYR A 437 21.88 -46.22 52.69
CA TYR A 437 21.60 -44.81 52.46
C TYR A 437 22.79 -43.93 52.03
N PHE A 438 22.51 -42.97 51.16
CA PHE A 438 22.71 -41.52 51.39
C PHE A 438 21.70 -40.80 50.46
N GLY A 439 20.63 -40.17 50.95
CA GLY A 439 20.61 -38.86 51.61
C GLY A 439 20.15 -37.82 50.57
N PHE A 440 18.87 -37.40 50.51
CA PHE A 440 18.17 -36.42 51.39
C PHE A 440 18.90 -35.06 51.43
N ASP A 441 18.23 -33.90 51.34
CA ASP A 441 16.81 -33.52 51.52
C ASP A 441 16.31 -32.61 50.35
N GLU A 442 15.03 -32.58 49.95
CA GLU A 442 13.85 -31.90 50.56
C GLU A 442 14.02 -30.35 50.65
N GLU A 443 13.01 -29.49 50.45
CA GLU A 443 11.55 -29.61 50.21
C GLU A 443 11.11 -28.35 49.37
N SER A 444 9.85 -27.99 49.05
CA SER A 444 8.48 -28.43 49.38
C SER A 444 7.57 -28.12 48.16
N VAL A 445 6.64 -28.99 47.74
CA VAL A 445 5.15 -29.01 47.96
C VAL A 445 4.44 -27.64 47.80
N ASP A 446 3.21 -27.52 47.28
CA ASP A 446 2.04 -28.42 47.24
C ASP A 446 1.47 -28.66 45.81
N SER A 447 0.89 -29.82 45.44
CA SER A 447 -0.37 -30.49 45.87
C SER A 447 -1.64 -29.87 45.22
N GLU A 448 -2.74 -30.57 44.88
CA GLU A 448 -3.28 -31.86 45.39
C GLU A 448 -3.97 -32.74 44.33
N THR A 449 -4.22 -34.03 44.68
CA THR A 449 -5.28 -34.96 44.16
C THR A 449 -5.27 -35.46 42.68
N SER A 450 -5.65 -36.70 42.34
CA SER A 450 -5.87 -37.94 43.14
C SER A 450 -5.90 -39.22 42.26
N SER A 451 -5.35 -40.33 42.79
CA SER A 451 -5.72 -41.77 42.65
C SER A 451 -6.34 -42.31 41.35
N LEU A 452 -5.89 -43.36 40.67
CA LEU A 452 -4.97 -44.50 40.95
C LEU A 452 -5.45 -45.53 42.00
N THR A 453 -5.94 -46.70 41.54
CA THR A 453 -5.83 -47.99 42.27
C THR A 453 -5.83 -49.20 41.34
N SER A 454 -4.81 -50.07 41.44
CA SER A 454 -4.93 -51.51 41.17
C SER A 454 -4.03 -52.26 42.16
N TYR A 455 -4.50 -53.38 42.70
CA TYR A 455 -3.94 -53.95 43.95
C TYR A 455 -3.01 -55.16 43.75
N ASN A 456 -1.84 -55.06 44.37
CA ASN A 456 -0.97 -56.09 44.96
C ASN A 456 -0.96 -57.52 44.39
N THR A 457 0.22 -57.91 43.89
CA THR A 457 0.72 -59.27 43.97
C THR A 457 1.19 -59.60 45.39
N ASP A 458 1.03 -60.85 45.83
CA ASP A 458 1.97 -61.45 46.78
C ASP A 458 2.02 -62.99 46.66
N ARG A 459 3.23 -63.54 46.56
CA ARG A 459 3.55 -64.85 47.13
C ARG A 459 3.91 -64.60 48.62
N THR A 460 4.70 -65.47 49.27
CA THR A 460 5.59 -65.26 50.43
C THR A 460 5.33 -65.58 51.99
N ASP A 461 5.91 -66.65 52.66
CA ASP A 461 5.36 -67.91 53.41
C ASP A 461 5.48 -69.44 52.89
N HIS A 462 5.51 -70.52 53.73
CA HIS A 462 6.10 -71.91 53.46
C HIS A 462 5.39 -73.27 53.92
N THR A 463 5.80 -74.36 53.22
CA THR A 463 5.97 -75.85 53.46
C THR A 463 6.32 -76.43 54.87
N PRO A 464 6.41 -77.79 55.14
CA PRO A 464 6.21 -79.02 54.30
C PRO A 464 5.42 -80.22 54.93
N ALA A 465 5.07 -81.27 54.14
CA ALA A 465 4.88 -82.67 54.59
C ALA A 465 4.97 -83.69 53.42
N THR A 466 5.40 -84.93 53.70
CA THR A 466 5.52 -86.13 52.82
C THR A 466 4.61 -87.26 53.32
N PRO A 467 4.47 -88.44 52.66
CA PRO A 467 4.75 -88.85 51.26
C PRO A 467 3.50 -89.48 50.56
N GLU A 468 3.59 -89.87 49.28
CA GLU A 468 3.22 -91.23 48.76
C GLU A 468 3.31 -91.37 47.22
N GLU A 469 3.66 -92.59 46.79
CA GLU A 469 3.56 -93.30 45.49
C GLU A 469 4.09 -92.71 44.14
N ASP A 470 4.73 -93.61 43.38
CA ASP A 470 5.50 -93.44 42.13
C ASP A 470 4.66 -93.32 40.83
N LEU A 471 5.38 -93.16 39.68
CA LEU A 471 5.02 -93.59 38.30
C LEU A 471 4.50 -92.57 37.24
N GLU A 472 4.99 -91.32 37.18
CA GLU A 472 4.93 -90.52 35.91
C GLU A 472 6.25 -89.83 35.47
N ASP A 473 7.34 -89.90 36.24
CA ASP A 473 8.52 -89.03 36.05
C ASP A 473 9.50 -89.42 34.91
N SER A 474 9.02 -90.16 33.90
CA SER A 474 9.80 -90.53 32.70
C SER A 474 9.66 -89.51 31.58
N PHE A 475 8.48 -88.90 31.42
CA PHE A 475 8.16 -88.02 30.28
C PHE A 475 8.78 -86.61 30.43
N SER A 476 8.95 -86.17 31.68
CA SER A 476 9.52 -84.87 32.07
C SER A 476 10.98 -84.71 31.63
N ARG A 477 11.78 -85.77 31.76
CA ARG A 477 13.23 -85.74 31.57
C ARG A 477 13.65 -85.66 30.11
N GLU A 478 13.05 -86.45 29.22
CA GLU A 478 13.38 -86.41 27.79
C GLU A 478 12.95 -85.09 27.15
N GLU A 479 11.78 -84.55 27.52
CA GLU A 479 11.34 -83.25 27.02
C GLU A 479 12.26 -82.11 27.50
N ALA A 480 12.72 -82.16 28.75
CA ALA A 480 13.71 -81.21 29.27
C ALA A 480 15.06 -81.31 28.52
N GLU A 481 15.51 -82.52 28.19
CA GLU A 481 16.77 -82.74 27.47
C GLU A 481 16.67 -82.34 25.98
N LEU A 482 15.50 -82.52 25.36
CA LEU A 482 15.19 -82.00 24.02
C LEU A 482 15.15 -80.47 24.01
N ARG A 483 14.46 -79.84 24.98
CA ARG A 483 14.45 -78.38 25.17
C ARG A 483 15.84 -77.81 25.41
N PHE A 484 16.69 -78.50 26.19
CA PHE A 484 18.09 -78.09 26.40
C PHE A 484 18.92 -78.18 25.12
N ARG A 485 18.75 -79.25 24.32
CA ARG A 485 19.38 -79.37 22.98
C ARG A 485 18.89 -78.29 22.02
N GLN A 486 17.60 -77.95 22.02
CA GLN A 486 17.04 -76.87 21.20
C GLN A 486 17.58 -75.51 21.64
N LEU A 487 17.54 -75.19 22.94
CA LEU A 487 18.07 -73.94 23.49
C LEU A 487 19.57 -73.79 23.19
N THR A 488 20.34 -74.89 23.21
CA THR A 488 21.76 -74.90 22.83
C THR A 488 21.94 -74.60 21.33
N ARG A 489 21.09 -75.14 20.46
CA ARG A 489 21.10 -74.84 19.00
C ARG A 489 20.72 -73.39 18.72
N GLU A 490 19.70 -72.87 19.40
CA GLU A 490 19.26 -71.49 19.27
C GLU A 490 20.29 -70.51 19.85
N TYR A 491 20.94 -70.83 20.97
CA TYR A 491 22.06 -70.05 21.50
C TYR A 491 23.25 -70.03 20.54
N GLN A 492 23.61 -71.17 19.93
CA GLN A 492 24.63 -71.20 18.88
C GLN A 492 24.22 -70.45 17.61
N ALA A 493 22.94 -70.52 17.21
CA ALA A 493 22.43 -69.76 16.07
C ALA A 493 22.46 -68.25 16.35
N LEU A 494 22.11 -67.84 17.57
CA LEU A 494 22.20 -66.46 18.05
C LEU A 494 23.66 -66.00 18.12
N GLN A 495 24.59 -66.82 18.62
CA GLN A 495 26.04 -66.52 18.57
C GLN A 495 26.56 -66.37 17.14
N ARG A 496 26.13 -67.22 16.19
CA ARG A 496 26.47 -67.05 14.76
C ARG A 496 25.86 -65.78 14.17
N ALA A 497 24.61 -65.46 14.50
CA ALA A 497 23.96 -64.21 14.08
C ALA A 497 24.65 -62.98 14.68
N TYR A 498 25.12 -63.05 15.93
CA TYR A 498 25.88 -61.99 16.58
C TYR A 498 27.27 -61.84 15.95
N ALA A 499 27.94 -62.95 15.61
CA ALA A 499 29.20 -62.93 14.87
C ALA A 499 29.03 -62.32 13.47
N LEU A 500 27.97 -62.68 12.73
CA LEU A 500 27.64 -62.08 11.42
C LEU A 500 27.26 -60.60 11.54
N LEU A 501 26.59 -60.18 12.62
CA LEU A 501 26.34 -58.76 12.93
C LEU A 501 27.64 -58.02 13.27
N GLN A 502 28.58 -58.67 13.94
CA GLN A 502 29.89 -58.10 14.28
C GLN A 502 30.83 -58.04 13.07
N GLU A 503 30.73 -59.00 12.15
CA GLU A 503 31.44 -59.04 10.87
C GLU A 503 30.87 -58.02 9.86
N THR A 504 29.56 -57.77 9.90
CA THR A 504 28.92 -56.65 9.19
C THR A 504 29.01 -55.30 9.92
N THR A 505 29.57 -55.26 11.14
CA THR A 505 30.02 -54.04 11.84
C THR A 505 31.54 -53.99 12.00
N GLY A 506 32.24 -54.36 10.91
CA GLY A 506 33.47 -53.66 10.53
C GLY A 506 33.28 -52.12 10.53
N PRO A 507 34.38 -51.34 10.52
CA PRO A 507 34.38 -49.92 10.90
C PRO A 507 33.25 -49.14 10.22
N LEU A 508 32.37 -48.56 11.06
CA LEU A 508 31.06 -48.08 10.63
C LEU A 508 31.16 -47.12 9.45
N ASP A 509 30.45 -47.46 8.37
CA ASP A 509 30.33 -46.68 7.14
C ASP A 509 29.98 -45.21 7.46
N PRO A 510 30.90 -44.25 7.21
CA PRO A 510 30.67 -42.84 7.49
C PRO A 510 29.43 -42.29 6.78
N GLU A 511 29.04 -42.82 5.62
CA GLU A 511 27.84 -42.35 4.92
C GLU A 511 26.55 -42.64 5.70
N ARG A 512 26.47 -43.76 6.43
CA ARG A 512 25.29 -44.10 7.23
C ARG A 512 25.14 -43.17 8.42
N HIS A 513 26.19 -42.99 9.22
CA HIS A 513 26.17 -42.01 10.31
C HIS A 513 25.98 -40.56 9.80
N CYS A 514 26.50 -40.21 8.61
CA CYS A 514 26.18 -38.92 8.01
C CYS A 514 24.72 -38.78 7.57
N ARG A 515 24.02 -39.86 7.16
CA ARG A 515 22.57 -39.83 6.88
C ARG A 515 21.75 -39.72 8.17
N ASP A 516 22.06 -40.54 9.16
CA ASP A 516 21.34 -40.56 10.44
C ASP A 516 21.50 -39.21 11.17
N SER A 517 22.72 -38.65 11.20
CA SER A 517 22.99 -37.33 11.77
C SER A 517 22.25 -36.21 11.03
N LYS A 518 22.22 -36.23 9.69
CA LYS A 518 21.46 -35.25 8.89
C LYS A 518 19.96 -35.34 9.15
N TRP A 519 19.41 -36.54 9.28
CA TRP A 519 18.00 -36.73 9.60
C TRP A 519 17.65 -36.21 11.00
N VAL A 520 18.53 -36.40 11.99
CA VAL A 520 18.36 -35.83 13.34
C VAL A 520 18.44 -34.29 13.31
N GLU A 521 19.38 -33.72 12.57
CA GLU A 521 19.53 -32.25 12.40
C GLU A 521 18.33 -31.64 11.64
N GLU A 522 17.85 -32.29 10.58
CA GLU A 522 16.68 -31.86 9.81
C GLU A 522 15.40 -31.97 10.65
N LYS A 523 15.26 -33.04 11.46
CA LYS A 523 14.18 -33.19 12.45
C LYS A 523 14.21 -32.11 13.53
N GLN A 524 15.39 -31.74 14.04
CA GLN A 524 15.53 -30.63 14.99
C GLN A 524 15.17 -29.28 14.37
N ASN A 525 15.60 -29.01 13.13
CA ASN A 525 15.22 -27.80 12.41
C ASN A 525 13.70 -27.75 12.14
N LEU A 526 13.09 -28.86 11.74
CA LEU A 526 11.63 -28.96 11.57
C LEU A 526 10.87 -28.72 12.88
N LEU A 527 11.37 -29.21 14.01
CA LEU A 527 10.78 -28.92 15.33
C LEU A 527 10.89 -27.42 15.69
N ARG A 528 12.06 -26.80 15.48
CA ARG A 528 12.27 -25.37 15.75
C ARG A 528 11.35 -24.51 14.88
N VAL A 529 11.28 -24.77 13.58
CA VAL A 529 10.39 -24.05 12.65
C VAL A 529 8.91 -24.29 12.99
N ASN A 530 8.51 -25.48 13.45
CA ASN A 530 7.15 -25.71 13.94
C ASN A 530 6.84 -24.89 15.20
N GLN A 531 7.81 -24.67 16.08
CA GLN A 531 7.62 -23.85 17.27
C GLN A 531 7.57 -22.36 16.93
N GLU A 532 8.48 -21.87 16.08
CA GLU A 532 8.44 -20.51 15.51
C GLU A 532 7.09 -20.22 14.82
N LEU A 533 6.54 -21.19 14.08
CA LEU A 533 5.21 -21.08 13.45
C LEU A 533 4.05 -21.10 14.44
N ARG A 534 4.12 -21.89 15.52
CA ARG A 534 3.10 -21.89 16.59
C ARG A 534 3.05 -20.55 17.33
N GLU A 535 4.20 -19.99 17.67
CA GLU A 535 4.32 -18.66 18.26
C GLU A 535 3.81 -17.58 17.30
N LYS A 536 4.06 -17.73 15.99
CA LYS A 536 3.50 -16.86 14.94
C LYS A 536 1.98 -16.92 14.88
N ILE A 537 1.38 -18.12 14.97
CA ILE A 537 -0.08 -18.32 14.96
C ILE A 537 -0.71 -17.64 16.18
N VAL A 538 -0.22 -17.92 17.39
CA VAL A 538 -0.73 -17.28 18.63
C VAL A 538 -0.62 -15.75 18.58
N SER A 539 0.48 -15.22 18.03
CA SER A 539 0.64 -13.77 17.84
C SER A 539 -0.34 -13.19 16.81
N LEU A 540 -0.75 -13.95 15.79
CA LEU A 540 -1.73 -13.53 14.80
C LEU A 540 -3.16 -13.61 15.36
N GLU A 541 -3.49 -14.67 16.11
CA GLU A 541 -4.77 -14.82 16.82
C GLU A 541 -4.99 -13.65 17.82
N GLN A 542 -3.96 -13.28 18.58
CA GLN A 542 -3.99 -12.09 19.45
C GLN A 542 -4.06 -10.75 18.69
N CYS A 543 -3.73 -10.72 17.41
CA CYS A 543 -3.89 -9.54 16.56
C CYS A 543 -5.29 -9.50 15.94
N GLU A 544 -5.83 -10.65 15.53
CA GLU A 544 -7.21 -10.81 15.05
C GLU A 544 -8.22 -10.46 16.15
N MET A 545 -8.01 -10.91 17.39
CA MET A 545 -8.89 -10.57 18.53
C MET A 545 -8.93 -9.06 18.79
N ARG A 546 -7.82 -8.35 18.65
CA ARG A 546 -7.78 -6.88 18.77
C ARG A 546 -8.49 -6.19 17.61
N LEU A 547 -8.23 -6.61 16.37
CA LEU A 547 -8.92 -6.08 15.19
C LEU A 547 -10.44 -6.33 15.24
N ARG A 548 -10.88 -7.47 15.80
CA ARG A 548 -12.31 -7.76 16.05
C ARG A 548 -12.91 -6.79 17.08
N SER A 549 -12.18 -6.46 18.15
CA SER A 549 -12.61 -5.43 19.12
C SER A 549 -12.69 -4.06 18.45
N GLU A 550 -11.64 -3.64 17.76
CA GLU A 550 -11.59 -2.34 17.06
C GLU A 550 -12.72 -2.21 16.02
N VAL A 551 -13.07 -3.29 15.31
CA VAL A 551 -14.23 -3.29 14.39
C VAL A 551 -15.55 -3.15 15.14
N GLN A 552 -15.72 -3.81 16.30
CA GLN A 552 -16.93 -3.63 17.12
C GLN A 552 -17.01 -2.20 17.67
N ASP A 553 -15.92 -1.66 18.21
CA ASP A 553 -15.84 -0.27 18.71
C ASP A 553 -16.20 0.77 17.63
N ASN A 554 -15.93 0.48 16.35
CA ASN A 554 -16.31 1.32 15.21
C ASN A 554 -17.79 1.13 14.80
N LEU A 555 -18.36 -0.07 14.95
CA LEU A 555 -19.79 -0.31 14.72
C LEU A 555 -20.63 0.42 15.79
N ASP A 556 -20.29 0.26 17.07
CA ASP A 556 -20.95 0.92 18.20
C ASP A 556 -20.88 2.46 18.07
N GLN A 557 -19.76 3.00 17.55
CA GLN A 557 -19.65 4.43 17.22
C GLN A 557 -20.51 4.86 16.03
N ASN A 558 -20.63 4.05 14.99
CA ASN A 558 -21.52 4.35 13.85
C ASN A 558 -23.00 4.34 14.28
N GLU A 559 -23.44 3.36 15.08
CA GLU A 559 -24.80 3.35 15.63
C GLU A 559 -25.06 4.61 16.46
N LEU A 560 -24.11 5.04 17.30
CA LEU A 560 -24.22 6.28 18.08
C LEU A 560 -24.29 7.54 17.19
N LEU A 561 -23.60 7.55 16.04
CA LEU A 561 -23.68 8.63 15.06
C LEU A 561 -25.04 8.63 14.32
N GLU A 562 -25.59 7.46 13.96
CA GLU A 562 -26.94 7.34 13.39
C GLU A 562 -28.00 7.85 14.38
N PHE A 563 -27.94 7.44 15.65
CA PHE A 563 -28.81 7.98 16.70
C PHE A 563 -28.67 9.50 16.82
N ARG A 564 -27.45 10.05 16.71
CA ARG A 564 -27.22 11.50 16.78
C ARG A 564 -27.74 12.25 15.55
N ILE A 565 -27.68 11.66 14.35
CA ILE A 565 -28.29 12.23 13.14
C ILE A 565 -29.81 12.27 13.30
N LEU A 566 -30.43 11.17 13.72
CA LEU A 566 -31.88 11.10 13.98
C LEU A 566 -32.32 12.10 15.06
N GLU A 567 -31.52 12.31 16.12
CA GLU A 567 -31.77 13.30 17.17
C GLU A 567 -31.61 14.76 16.68
N LEU A 568 -30.84 14.99 15.61
CA LEU A 568 -30.69 16.30 14.96
C LEU A 568 -31.84 16.56 13.97
N GLU A 569 -32.20 15.59 13.13
CA GLU A 569 -33.40 15.68 12.27
C GLU A 569 -34.67 15.92 13.09
N GLU A 570 -34.83 15.23 14.22
CA GLU A 570 -36.00 15.40 15.06
C GLU A 570 -36.01 16.73 15.83
N ARG A 571 -34.84 17.34 16.06
CA ARG A 571 -34.75 18.75 16.50
C ARG A 571 -35.10 19.74 15.38
N GLU A 572 -34.72 19.44 14.14
CA GLU A 572 -35.11 20.25 12.98
C GLU A 572 -36.64 20.24 12.79
N ARG A 573 -37.27 19.05 12.82
CA ARG A 573 -38.74 18.90 12.77
C ARG A 573 -39.48 19.58 13.92
N ARG A 574 -38.87 19.69 15.10
CA ARG A 574 -39.49 20.28 16.31
C ARG A 574 -39.13 21.75 16.54
N SER A 575 -38.26 22.34 15.73
CA SER A 575 -37.94 23.77 15.81
C SER A 575 -39.03 24.61 15.16
N PRO A 576 -39.41 25.77 15.72
CA PRO A 576 -40.36 26.68 15.07
C PRO A 576 -39.77 27.27 13.79
N ALA A 577 -40.07 26.64 12.64
CA ALA A 577 -39.45 26.97 11.37
C ALA A 577 -39.83 28.37 10.87
N PHE A 578 -38.81 29.17 10.53
CA PHE A 578 -38.97 30.29 9.62
C PHE A 578 -39.23 29.68 8.22
N ASN A 579 -40.50 29.62 7.82
CA ASN A 579 -40.93 28.76 6.71
C ASN A 579 -40.39 29.23 5.34
N LEU A 580 -39.39 28.49 4.82
CA LEU A 580 -39.14 28.33 3.38
C LEU A 580 -39.44 26.89 3.00
N GLN A 581 -40.73 26.60 2.78
CA GLN A 581 -41.18 25.29 2.29
C GLN A 581 -40.78 25.12 0.82
N ILE A 582 -39.59 24.58 0.58
CA ILE A 582 -39.17 24.12 -0.76
C ILE A 582 -39.87 22.77 -1.04
N SER A 583 -41.16 22.83 -1.36
CA SER A 583 -41.86 21.73 -2.00
C SER A 583 -41.36 21.62 -3.44
N ALA A 584 -40.26 20.87 -3.62
CA ALA A 584 -39.70 20.59 -4.95
C ALA A 584 -40.64 19.66 -5.73
N SER A 585 -41.60 20.26 -6.45
CA SER A 585 -42.24 19.58 -7.58
C SER A 585 -41.25 19.44 -8.73
N GLU A 586 -41.47 18.45 -9.56
CA GLU A 586 -40.53 18.10 -10.63
C GLU A 586 -40.44 19.23 -11.69
N ASN A 587 -39.26 19.86 -11.75
CA ASN A 587 -38.57 20.47 -12.91
C ASN A 587 -38.26 21.99 -12.90
N ASN A 588 -38.85 22.84 -12.06
CA ASN A 588 -38.41 24.25 -11.92
C ASN A 588 -38.63 24.81 -10.50
N SER A 589 -37.72 25.65 -10.01
CA SER A 589 -37.92 26.39 -8.76
C SER A 589 -38.77 27.65 -8.94
N ILE A 590 -39.34 28.19 -7.85
CA ILE A 590 -40.12 29.45 -7.87
C ILE A 590 -39.29 30.63 -8.39
N LEU A 591 -38.01 30.69 -8.00
CA LEU A 591 -37.04 31.68 -8.50
C LEU A 591 -36.84 31.55 -10.02
N GLN A 592 -36.71 30.31 -10.52
CA GLN A 592 -36.50 30.01 -11.92
C GLN A 592 -37.73 30.34 -12.79
N LEU A 593 -38.94 30.13 -12.26
CA LEU A 593 -40.19 30.61 -12.89
C LEU A 593 -40.26 32.14 -12.93
N HIS A 594 -39.86 32.83 -11.86
CA HIS A 594 -39.84 34.30 -11.83
C HIS A 594 -38.79 34.89 -12.79
N CYS A 595 -37.61 34.26 -12.89
CA CYS A 595 -36.58 34.63 -13.88
C CYS A 595 -37.06 34.40 -15.33
N GLN A 596 -37.79 33.29 -15.59
CA GLN A 596 -38.42 33.05 -16.89
C GLN A 596 -39.51 34.08 -17.24
N GLN A 597 -40.27 34.58 -16.25
CA GLN A 597 -41.28 35.63 -16.45
C GLN A 597 -40.67 37.00 -16.76
N GLU A 598 -39.50 37.31 -16.20
CA GLU A 598 -38.72 38.54 -16.46
C GLU A 598 -37.75 38.40 -17.66
N ASP A 599 -37.79 37.27 -18.38
CA ASP A 599 -36.85 36.86 -19.45
C ASP A 599 -35.35 36.86 -19.07
N VAL A 600 -35.04 36.86 -17.77
CA VAL A 600 -33.69 36.81 -17.19
C VAL A 600 -33.13 35.40 -17.29
N LYS A 601 -32.30 35.15 -18.30
CA LYS A 601 -31.67 33.84 -18.55
C LYS A 601 -30.37 33.64 -17.78
N ASP A 602 -29.56 34.70 -17.64
CA ASP A 602 -28.25 34.67 -16.99
C ASP A 602 -28.19 35.65 -15.81
N VAL A 603 -27.83 35.16 -14.62
CA VAL A 603 -27.74 35.96 -13.39
C VAL A 603 -26.28 36.31 -13.10
N ILE A 604 -25.80 37.40 -13.70
CA ILE A 604 -24.41 37.85 -13.57
C ILE A 604 -24.24 38.58 -12.22
N ILE A 605 -23.73 37.88 -11.20
CA ILE A 605 -23.54 38.43 -9.84
C ILE A 605 -22.71 39.73 -9.83
N PRO A 606 -21.57 39.86 -10.56
CA PRO A 606 -20.82 41.13 -10.61
C PRO A 606 -21.64 42.34 -11.11
N ASP A 607 -22.55 42.13 -12.07
CA ASP A 607 -23.42 43.20 -12.58
C ASP A 607 -24.57 43.52 -11.61
N LEU A 608 -25.03 42.54 -10.83
CA LEU A 608 -25.98 42.78 -9.75
C LEU A 608 -25.34 43.53 -8.58
N MET A 609 -24.15 43.11 -8.14
CA MET A 609 -23.36 43.83 -7.12
C MET A 609 -23.17 45.29 -7.54
N LYS A 610 -22.68 45.54 -8.76
CA LYS A 610 -22.48 46.90 -9.29
C LYS A 610 -23.76 47.73 -9.37
N LYS A 611 -24.91 47.14 -9.71
CA LYS A 611 -26.21 47.84 -9.66
C LYS A 611 -26.63 48.15 -8.22
N LEU A 612 -26.26 47.29 -7.28
CA LEU A 612 -26.59 47.41 -5.86
C LEU A 612 -25.72 48.45 -5.15
N ASP A 613 -24.44 48.55 -5.52
CA ASP A 613 -23.53 49.64 -5.11
C ASP A 613 -24.09 50.99 -5.57
N ILE A 614 -24.42 51.11 -6.87
CA ILE A 614 -25.04 52.31 -7.46
C ILE A 614 -26.38 52.64 -6.78
N LEU A 615 -27.14 51.64 -6.32
CA LEU A 615 -28.36 51.86 -5.54
C LEU A 615 -28.05 52.41 -4.15
N GLY A 616 -27.09 51.82 -3.43
CA GLY A 616 -26.66 52.23 -2.09
C GLY A 616 -26.11 53.66 -2.03
N ASP A 617 -25.42 54.12 -3.08
CA ASP A 617 -24.94 55.49 -3.21
C ASP A 617 -26.07 56.55 -3.33
N ASN A 618 -27.33 56.15 -3.56
CA ASN A 618 -28.45 57.10 -3.61
C ASN A 618 -28.92 57.48 -2.20
N GLY A 619 -28.49 58.66 -1.73
CA GLY A 619 -28.90 59.26 -0.44
C GLY A 619 -30.41 59.56 -0.25
N ASN A 620 -31.29 59.06 -1.13
CA ASN A 620 -32.75 59.12 -0.99
C ASN A 620 -33.37 57.83 -0.42
N LEU A 621 -32.59 56.75 -0.22
CA LEU A 621 -33.10 55.50 0.36
C LEU A 621 -33.47 55.67 1.84
N ARG A 622 -34.62 55.10 2.25
CA ARG A 622 -35.02 54.98 3.67
C ARG A 622 -34.16 53.93 4.38
N ASN A 623 -34.06 54.01 5.71
CA ASN A 623 -33.22 53.09 6.50
C ASN A 623 -33.54 51.60 6.23
N GLU A 624 -34.82 51.25 6.06
CA GLU A 624 -35.26 49.88 5.72
C GLU A 624 -34.73 49.43 4.35
N GLU A 625 -34.70 50.33 3.37
CA GLU A 625 -34.22 50.09 2.01
C GLU A 625 -32.69 49.99 1.99
N GLN A 626 -31.98 50.84 2.75
CA GLN A 626 -30.54 50.74 2.95
C GLN A 626 -30.14 49.39 3.59
N VAL A 627 -30.85 48.95 4.63
CA VAL A 627 -30.64 47.63 5.25
C VAL A 627 -30.89 46.50 4.23
N THR A 628 -31.94 46.60 3.42
CA THR A 628 -32.26 45.62 2.37
C THR A 628 -31.15 45.55 1.31
N VAL A 629 -30.60 46.69 0.88
CA VAL A 629 -29.46 46.78 -0.04
C VAL A 629 -28.21 46.11 0.54
N ILE A 630 -27.87 46.39 1.80
CA ILE A 630 -26.71 45.78 2.49
C ILE A 630 -26.88 44.26 2.65
N GLN A 631 -28.10 43.80 2.99
CA GLN A 631 -28.41 42.37 3.11
C GLN A 631 -28.29 41.65 1.75
N ALA A 632 -28.84 42.24 0.68
CA ALA A 632 -28.73 41.69 -0.67
C ALA A 632 -27.26 41.61 -1.14
N GLY A 633 -26.43 42.61 -0.83
CA GLY A 633 -25.00 42.60 -1.17
C GLY A 633 -24.22 41.53 -0.41
N THR A 634 -24.59 41.32 0.86
CA THR A 634 -24.04 40.23 1.69
C THR A 634 -24.39 38.86 1.10
N VAL A 635 -25.64 38.65 0.67
CA VAL A 635 -26.09 37.40 0.01
C VAL A 635 -25.37 37.20 -1.32
N LEU A 636 -25.29 38.22 -2.18
CA LEU A 636 -24.57 38.13 -3.46
C LEU A 636 -23.09 37.81 -3.29
N SER A 637 -22.41 38.42 -2.31
CA SER A 637 -21.00 38.10 -1.98
C SER A 637 -20.82 36.67 -1.47
N LEU A 638 -21.79 36.12 -0.74
CA LEU A 638 -21.78 34.71 -0.34
C LEU A 638 -22.01 33.79 -1.54
N CYS A 639 -22.98 34.09 -2.41
CA CYS A 639 -23.21 33.35 -3.65
C CYS A 639 -21.98 33.36 -4.58
N GLU A 640 -21.28 34.49 -4.69
CA GLU A 640 -20.04 34.58 -5.49
C GLU A 640 -18.91 33.68 -4.92
N LYS A 641 -18.80 33.58 -3.60
CA LYS A 641 -17.84 32.67 -2.92
C LYS A 641 -18.23 31.20 -3.11
N TRP A 642 -19.53 30.88 -3.03
CA TRP A 642 -20.04 29.54 -3.28
C TRP A 642 -19.85 29.10 -4.74
N LEU A 643 -20.12 29.96 -5.72
CA LEU A 643 -19.84 29.67 -7.13
C LEU A 643 -18.34 29.43 -7.35
N LYS A 644 -17.47 30.31 -6.85
CA LYS A 644 -16.00 30.10 -6.94
C LYS A 644 -15.56 28.80 -6.26
N GLN A 645 -16.23 28.37 -5.18
CA GLN A 645 -15.95 27.06 -4.57
C GLN A 645 -16.40 25.90 -5.48
N ILE A 646 -17.58 26.00 -6.10
CA ILE A 646 -18.08 25.04 -7.08
C ILE A 646 -17.13 24.95 -8.29
N ASP A 647 -16.78 26.07 -8.91
CA ASP A 647 -15.84 26.15 -10.05
C ASP A 647 -14.51 25.45 -9.74
N ASN A 648 -13.95 25.70 -8.55
CA ASN A 648 -12.71 25.06 -8.09
C ASN A 648 -12.88 23.53 -7.88
N THR A 649 -14.04 23.08 -7.37
CA THR A 649 -14.32 21.64 -7.26
C THR A 649 -14.58 20.97 -8.60
N GLU A 650 -15.22 21.65 -9.56
CA GLU A 650 -15.41 21.16 -10.92
C GLU A 650 -14.08 21.03 -11.66
N ALA A 651 -13.20 22.04 -11.56
CA ALA A 651 -11.85 21.98 -12.12
C ALA A 651 -11.03 20.83 -11.51
N ALA A 652 -11.12 20.62 -10.19
CA ALA A 652 -10.45 19.51 -9.51
C ALA A 652 -11.00 18.13 -9.92
N LEU A 653 -12.32 18.01 -10.12
CA LEU A 653 -12.96 16.78 -10.61
C LEU A 653 -12.60 16.50 -12.07
N THR A 654 -12.58 17.53 -12.92
CA THR A 654 -12.17 17.44 -14.33
C THR A 654 -10.71 17.00 -14.44
N GLN A 655 -9.80 17.58 -13.66
CA GLN A 655 -8.41 17.12 -13.61
C GLN A 655 -8.32 15.65 -13.17
N LYS A 656 -9.02 15.28 -12.10
CA LYS A 656 -9.04 13.89 -11.59
C LYS A 656 -9.63 12.90 -12.60
N MET A 657 -10.58 13.32 -13.43
CA MET A 657 -11.10 12.53 -14.54
C MET A 657 -10.04 12.30 -15.61
N ILE A 658 -9.31 13.35 -16.02
CA ILE A 658 -8.18 13.26 -16.97
C ILE A 658 -7.08 12.34 -16.40
N ASP A 659 -6.75 12.46 -15.11
CA ASP A 659 -5.75 11.60 -14.45
C ASP A 659 -6.17 10.12 -14.51
N LEU A 660 -7.44 9.81 -14.24
CA LEU A 660 -8.00 8.46 -14.33
C LEU A 660 -8.04 7.92 -15.77
N GLU A 661 -8.24 8.77 -16.78
CA GLU A 661 -8.14 8.37 -18.19
C GLU A 661 -6.70 8.02 -18.59
N ASN A 662 -5.72 8.80 -18.11
CA ASN A 662 -4.30 8.51 -18.31
C ASN A 662 -3.87 7.19 -17.61
N GLU A 663 -4.30 6.98 -16.35
CA GLU A 663 -4.07 5.73 -15.62
C GLU A 663 -4.70 4.54 -16.36
N LYS A 664 -5.95 4.67 -16.82
CA LYS A 664 -6.65 3.66 -17.63
C LYS A 664 -5.92 3.33 -18.93
N GLU A 665 -5.34 4.31 -19.62
CA GLU A 665 -4.56 4.06 -20.84
C GLU A 665 -3.25 3.32 -20.53
N LEU A 666 -2.59 3.67 -19.41
CA LEU A 666 -1.39 2.97 -18.92
C LEU A 666 -1.69 1.52 -18.52
N PHE A 667 -2.78 1.26 -17.79
CA PHE A 667 -3.24 -0.09 -17.47
C PHE A 667 -3.61 -0.89 -18.73
N SER A 668 -4.17 -0.23 -19.74
CA SER A 668 -4.49 -0.87 -21.03
C SER A 668 -3.22 -1.30 -21.78
N LYS A 669 -2.17 -0.47 -21.77
CA LYS A 669 -0.84 -0.81 -22.33
C LYS A 669 -0.19 -1.96 -21.56
N GLN A 670 -0.22 -1.92 -20.21
CA GLN A 670 0.29 -3.01 -19.38
C GLN A 670 -0.45 -4.34 -19.61
N LYS A 671 -1.78 -4.29 -19.79
CA LYS A 671 -2.60 -5.45 -20.17
C LYS A 671 -2.15 -6.04 -21.51
N GLY A 672 -1.94 -5.20 -22.53
CA GLY A 672 -1.46 -5.63 -23.85
C GLY A 672 -0.15 -6.41 -23.77
N PHE A 673 0.87 -5.88 -23.10
CA PHE A 673 2.16 -6.59 -22.91
C PHE A 673 2.02 -7.92 -22.17
N LEU A 674 1.08 -8.03 -21.22
CA LEU A 674 0.80 -9.29 -20.51
C LEU A 674 0.05 -10.30 -21.37
N GLU A 675 -0.75 -9.86 -22.33
CA GLU A 675 -1.42 -10.72 -23.31
C GLU A 675 -0.44 -11.22 -24.39
N GLU A 676 0.44 -10.35 -24.91
CA GLU A 676 1.54 -10.71 -25.82
C GLU A 676 2.49 -11.76 -25.19
N GLU A 677 2.94 -11.52 -23.96
CA GLU A 677 3.81 -12.42 -23.19
C GLU A 677 3.08 -13.75 -22.81
N LEU A 678 1.75 -13.73 -22.65
CA LEU A 678 0.95 -14.94 -22.42
C LEU A 678 0.86 -15.78 -23.70
N ASP A 679 0.62 -15.16 -24.85
CA ASP A 679 0.50 -15.85 -26.14
C ASP A 679 1.85 -16.40 -26.61
N TYR A 680 2.96 -15.70 -26.36
CA TYR A 680 4.31 -16.25 -26.53
C TYR A 680 4.53 -17.52 -25.69
N ARG A 681 4.08 -17.54 -24.43
CA ARG A 681 4.15 -18.73 -23.57
C ARG A 681 3.27 -19.88 -24.06
N LYS A 682 2.09 -19.62 -24.61
CA LYS A 682 1.25 -20.65 -25.26
C LYS A 682 1.99 -21.24 -26.46
N GLN A 683 2.48 -20.40 -27.38
CA GLN A 683 3.19 -20.86 -28.56
C GLN A 683 4.43 -21.71 -28.23
N ALA A 684 5.20 -21.33 -27.20
CA ALA A 684 6.33 -22.11 -26.72
C ALA A 684 5.91 -23.47 -26.11
N LEU A 685 4.78 -23.52 -25.40
CA LEU A 685 4.20 -24.75 -24.85
C LEU A 685 3.67 -25.67 -25.97
N ASP A 686 2.97 -25.11 -26.95
CA ASP A 686 2.42 -25.84 -28.10
C ASP A 686 3.56 -26.45 -28.94
N GLN A 687 4.64 -25.69 -29.17
CA GLN A 687 5.85 -26.18 -29.83
C GLN A 687 6.55 -27.29 -29.03
N ALA A 688 6.56 -27.21 -27.70
CA ALA A 688 7.09 -28.28 -26.85
C ALA A 688 6.21 -29.54 -26.90
N GLN A 689 4.88 -29.41 -26.90
CA GLN A 689 3.95 -30.53 -27.05
C GLN A 689 4.08 -31.21 -28.41
N LEU A 690 4.18 -30.44 -29.50
CA LEU A 690 4.45 -30.97 -30.84
C LEU A 690 5.77 -31.76 -30.86
N ARG A 691 6.82 -31.24 -30.22
CA ARG A 691 8.12 -31.92 -30.14
C ARG A 691 8.08 -33.21 -29.30
N VAL A 692 7.22 -33.29 -28.29
CA VAL A 692 6.95 -34.54 -27.57
C VAL A 692 6.28 -35.56 -28.50
N GLN A 693 5.23 -35.16 -29.23
CA GLN A 693 4.54 -36.04 -30.18
C GLN A 693 5.46 -36.55 -31.31
N GLU A 694 6.36 -35.71 -31.84
CA GLU A 694 7.40 -36.12 -32.80
C GLU A 694 8.33 -37.21 -32.23
N LEU A 695 8.74 -37.06 -30.95
CA LEU A 695 9.61 -38.03 -30.27
C LEU A 695 8.87 -39.34 -29.96
N GLU A 696 7.61 -39.26 -29.52
CA GLU A 696 6.74 -40.42 -29.31
C GLU A 696 6.51 -41.19 -30.62
N ALA A 697 6.17 -40.49 -31.71
CA ALA A 697 6.00 -41.10 -33.03
C ALA A 697 7.30 -41.74 -33.56
N THR A 698 8.45 -41.09 -33.33
CA THR A 698 9.77 -41.66 -33.67
C THR A 698 10.06 -42.93 -32.87
N LEU A 699 9.69 -42.96 -31.58
CA LEU A 699 9.90 -44.09 -30.68
C LEU A 699 8.96 -45.26 -31.04
N TYR A 700 7.69 -45.00 -31.37
CA TYR A 700 6.78 -46.00 -31.93
C TYR A 700 7.27 -46.57 -33.27
N ALA A 701 7.78 -45.73 -34.17
CA ALA A 701 8.32 -46.19 -35.45
C ALA A 701 9.57 -47.07 -35.28
N ALA A 702 10.42 -46.78 -34.28
CA ALA A 702 11.55 -47.64 -33.92
C ALA A 702 11.09 -49.00 -33.34
N LEU A 703 10.09 -48.99 -32.45
CA LEU A 703 9.51 -50.23 -31.89
C LEU A 703 8.84 -51.12 -32.94
N GLN A 704 8.35 -50.55 -34.05
CA GLN A 704 7.77 -51.32 -35.16
C GLN A 704 8.81 -51.98 -36.09
N GLN A 705 10.10 -51.62 -36.00
CA GLN A 705 11.14 -52.18 -36.88
C GLN A 705 11.74 -53.50 -36.35
N ASP A 706 11.74 -53.73 -35.03
CA ASP A 706 12.17 -54.98 -34.39
C ASP A 706 11.05 -55.59 -33.51
N PRO A 707 9.94 -56.10 -34.09
CA PRO A 707 8.82 -56.63 -33.32
C PRO A 707 9.20 -57.82 -32.44
N ASP A 708 10.11 -58.68 -32.90
CA ASP A 708 10.59 -59.85 -32.15
C ASP A 708 11.47 -59.47 -30.94
N SER A 709 12.00 -58.24 -30.88
CA SER A 709 12.72 -57.73 -29.70
C SER A 709 11.82 -57.46 -28.49
N CYS A 710 10.50 -57.62 -28.63
CA CYS A 710 9.54 -57.39 -27.53
C CYS A 710 9.31 -58.62 -26.64
N LEU A 711 9.83 -59.81 -26.97
CA LEU A 711 9.62 -61.04 -26.19
C LEU A 711 10.57 -61.18 -24.99
N GLY A 712 10.28 -60.43 -23.93
CA GLY A 712 10.60 -60.81 -22.55
C GLY A 712 12.07 -60.84 -22.10
N GLU A 713 13.05 -60.79 -23.00
CA GLU A 713 14.45 -60.63 -22.61
C GLU A 713 14.65 -59.26 -21.97
N SER A 714 14.81 -59.25 -20.64
CA SER A 714 15.18 -58.06 -19.89
C SER A 714 16.51 -57.52 -20.44
N LEU A 715 16.45 -56.41 -21.19
CA LEU A 715 17.57 -55.74 -21.87
C LEU A 715 18.89 -56.01 -21.15
N SER A 716 19.89 -56.59 -21.82
CA SER A 716 21.17 -56.90 -21.16
C SER A 716 21.73 -55.67 -20.45
N ASP A 717 22.48 -55.83 -19.35
CA ASP A 717 22.99 -54.68 -18.59
C ASP A 717 23.82 -53.73 -19.48
N ARG A 718 24.41 -54.26 -20.55
CA ARG A 718 25.14 -53.52 -21.59
C ARG A 718 24.23 -52.71 -22.54
N GLN A 719 23.01 -53.17 -22.81
CA GLN A 719 21.98 -52.38 -23.52
C GLN A 719 21.35 -51.34 -22.58
N ARG A 720 21.01 -51.71 -21.33
CA ARG A 720 20.52 -50.77 -20.31
C ARG A 720 21.52 -49.64 -20.05
N ALA A 721 22.81 -49.95 -19.93
CA ALA A 721 23.87 -48.94 -19.78
C ALA A 721 23.94 -47.99 -20.99
N LYS A 722 23.91 -48.51 -22.23
CA LYS A 722 23.90 -47.68 -23.45
C LYS A 722 22.66 -46.78 -23.55
N LEU A 723 21.49 -47.29 -23.16
CA LEU A 723 20.24 -46.53 -23.18
C LEU A 723 20.22 -45.44 -22.10
N ALA A 724 20.73 -45.73 -20.90
CA ALA A 724 20.93 -44.73 -19.86
C ALA A 724 21.93 -43.65 -20.31
N GLU A 725 23.06 -44.04 -20.91
CA GLU A 725 24.09 -43.12 -21.41
C GLU A 725 23.57 -42.21 -22.54
N SER A 726 22.74 -42.73 -23.45
CA SER A 726 22.10 -41.94 -24.51
C SER A 726 20.97 -41.04 -23.98
N MET A 727 20.13 -41.53 -23.06
CA MET A 727 19.14 -40.69 -22.37
C MET A 727 19.80 -39.56 -21.59
N ASP A 728 20.93 -39.83 -20.91
CA ASP A 728 21.67 -38.80 -20.18
C ASP A 728 22.43 -37.87 -21.13
N ALA A 729 22.84 -38.31 -22.31
CA ALA A 729 23.32 -37.40 -23.36
C ALA A 729 22.21 -36.43 -23.83
N VAL A 730 21.00 -36.94 -24.08
CA VAL A 730 19.82 -36.13 -24.44
C VAL A 730 19.42 -35.18 -23.31
N ARG A 731 19.34 -35.64 -22.05
CA ARG A 731 19.08 -34.80 -20.87
C ARG A 731 20.13 -33.69 -20.74
N ARG A 732 21.43 -34.01 -20.87
CA ARG A 732 22.52 -33.03 -20.84
C ARG A 732 22.43 -32.03 -22.00
N GLN A 733 21.92 -32.44 -23.17
CA GLN A 733 21.69 -31.53 -24.30
C GLN A 733 20.50 -30.58 -24.07
N ILE A 734 19.35 -31.11 -23.60
CA ILE A 734 18.18 -30.30 -23.23
C ILE A 734 18.55 -29.29 -22.14
N LEU A 735 19.29 -29.71 -21.11
CA LEU A 735 19.72 -28.82 -20.03
C LEU A 735 20.67 -27.71 -20.51
N ARG A 736 21.52 -27.98 -21.51
CA ARG A 736 22.34 -26.95 -22.17
C ARG A 736 21.50 -25.99 -23.01
N GLN A 737 20.51 -26.50 -23.74
CA GLN A 737 19.61 -25.68 -24.56
C GLN A 737 18.72 -24.77 -23.70
N SER A 738 18.17 -25.27 -22.58
CA SER A 738 17.47 -24.43 -21.58
C SER A 738 18.40 -23.33 -21.09
N ARG A 739 19.56 -23.68 -20.51
CA ARG A 739 20.51 -22.68 -19.98
C ARG A 739 20.94 -21.63 -21.01
N HIS A 740 21.05 -22.00 -22.28
CA HIS A 740 21.35 -21.07 -23.36
C HIS A 740 20.19 -20.10 -23.63
N ALA A 741 18.95 -20.60 -23.68
CA ALA A 741 17.75 -19.76 -23.79
C ALA A 741 17.57 -18.84 -22.56
N ASP A 742 17.77 -19.39 -21.35
CA ASP A 742 17.76 -18.64 -20.09
C ASP A 742 18.79 -17.50 -20.12
N THR A 743 19.99 -17.76 -20.63
CA THR A 743 21.08 -16.76 -20.78
C THR A 743 20.69 -15.66 -21.78
N LEU A 744 20.08 -16.01 -22.92
CA LEU A 744 19.63 -15.04 -23.92
C LEU A 744 18.53 -14.12 -23.37
N VAL A 745 17.57 -14.67 -22.62
CA VAL A 745 16.52 -13.88 -21.94
C VAL A 745 17.12 -12.98 -20.86
N LEU A 746 18.13 -13.45 -20.12
CA LEU A 746 18.86 -12.65 -19.14
C LEU A 746 19.63 -11.49 -19.80
N GLN A 747 20.26 -11.74 -20.95
CA GLN A 747 20.96 -10.73 -21.74
C GLN A 747 20.00 -9.65 -22.26
N GLN A 748 18.90 -10.03 -22.91
CA GLN A 748 17.89 -9.06 -23.39
C GLN A 748 17.32 -8.21 -22.25
N ARG A 749 17.05 -8.82 -21.09
CA ARG A 749 16.58 -8.08 -19.90
C ARG A 749 17.65 -7.14 -19.33
N MET A 750 18.92 -7.51 -19.40
CA MET A 750 20.05 -6.67 -18.99
C MET A 750 20.26 -5.48 -19.95
N GLU A 751 20.11 -5.69 -21.26
CA GLU A 751 20.16 -4.62 -22.28
C GLU A 751 19.01 -3.62 -22.09
N LEU A 752 17.78 -4.10 -21.85
CA LEU A 752 16.64 -3.26 -21.50
C LEU A 752 16.85 -2.50 -20.17
N LEU A 753 17.44 -3.14 -19.16
CA LEU A 753 17.77 -2.50 -17.88
C LEU A 753 18.81 -1.39 -18.07
N GLN A 754 19.86 -1.62 -18.87
CA GLN A 754 20.87 -0.61 -19.19
C GLN A 754 20.27 0.57 -19.97
N SER A 755 19.38 0.33 -20.93
CA SER A 755 18.66 1.40 -21.63
C SER A 755 17.78 2.23 -20.69
N ALA A 756 17.08 1.59 -19.75
CA ALA A 756 16.31 2.29 -18.72
C ALA A 756 17.21 3.11 -17.77
N GLN A 757 18.35 2.57 -17.34
CA GLN A 757 19.33 3.29 -16.50
C GLN A 757 19.97 4.48 -17.21
N GLN A 758 20.29 4.34 -18.51
CA GLN A 758 20.76 5.44 -19.36
C GLN A 758 19.72 6.56 -19.39
N ARG A 759 18.44 6.21 -19.60
CA ARG A 759 17.34 7.17 -19.67
C ARG A 759 17.00 7.81 -18.32
N ILE A 760 17.25 7.13 -17.20
CA ILE A 760 17.13 7.73 -15.86
C ILE A 760 18.16 8.83 -15.68
N ARG A 761 19.45 8.59 -15.97
CA ARG A 761 20.51 9.62 -15.89
C ARG A 761 20.20 10.84 -16.75
N GLU A 762 19.77 10.60 -17.99
CA GLU A 762 19.30 11.65 -18.89
C GLU A 762 18.15 12.52 -18.32
N LEU A 763 17.32 11.98 -17.42
CA LEU A 763 16.23 12.70 -16.78
C LEU A 763 16.71 13.39 -15.50
N GLU A 764 17.61 12.78 -14.75
CA GLU A 764 18.32 13.38 -13.62
C GLU A 764 19.07 14.64 -14.07
N ASP A 765 19.87 14.58 -15.15
CA ASP A 765 20.56 15.73 -15.75
C ASP A 765 19.60 16.87 -16.15
N LYS A 766 18.42 16.52 -16.69
CA LYS A 766 17.41 17.49 -17.10
C LYS A 766 16.74 18.15 -15.89
N ILE A 767 16.42 17.38 -14.85
CA ILE A 767 15.91 17.90 -13.57
C ILE A 767 16.94 18.83 -12.92
N ASP A 768 18.22 18.48 -12.97
CA ASP A 768 19.30 19.29 -12.41
C ASP A 768 19.53 20.59 -13.20
N THR A 769 19.34 20.55 -14.52
CA THR A 769 19.34 21.75 -15.38
C THR A 769 18.14 22.65 -15.06
N GLN A 770 16.94 22.08 -14.86
CA GLN A 770 15.75 22.83 -14.44
C GLN A 770 15.92 23.45 -13.04
N ARG A 771 16.52 22.73 -12.08
CA ARG A 771 16.83 23.25 -10.74
C ARG A 771 17.74 24.48 -10.79
N ARG A 772 18.75 24.47 -11.66
CA ARG A 772 19.63 25.63 -11.89
C ARG A 772 18.86 26.82 -12.49
N GLN A 773 17.98 26.56 -13.47
CA GLN A 773 17.13 27.60 -14.06
C GLN A 773 16.14 28.20 -13.06
N ILE A 774 15.52 27.39 -12.20
CA ILE A 774 14.63 27.85 -11.12
C ILE A 774 15.42 28.76 -10.17
N LYS A 775 16.59 28.33 -9.70
CA LYS A 775 17.45 29.14 -8.82
C LYS A 775 17.89 30.46 -9.46
N GLU A 776 18.20 30.47 -10.76
CA GLU A 776 18.53 31.69 -11.50
C GLU A 776 17.32 32.65 -11.63
N ILE A 777 16.10 32.12 -11.71
CA ILE A 777 14.86 32.89 -11.70
C ILE A 777 14.57 33.44 -10.28
N GLU A 778 14.78 32.64 -9.24
CA GLU A 778 14.65 33.05 -7.83
C GLU A 778 15.64 34.17 -7.49
N GLU A 779 16.90 34.06 -7.91
CA GLU A 779 17.92 35.10 -7.73
C GLU A 779 17.56 36.40 -8.47
N LYS A 780 17.05 36.31 -9.71
CA LYS A 780 16.56 37.48 -10.46
C LYS A 780 15.31 38.10 -9.81
N PHE A 781 14.41 37.30 -9.26
CA PHE A 781 13.23 37.77 -8.55
C PHE A 781 13.60 38.48 -7.24
N LEU A 782 14.53 37.90 -6.46
CA LEU A 782 15.10 38.52 -5.26
C LEU A 782 15.81 39.84 -5.58
N PHE A 783 16.57 39.90 -6.68
CA PHE A 783 17.21 41.14 -7.13
C PHE A 783 16.19 42.22 -7.50
N LEU A 784 15.14 41.87 -8.26
CA LEU A 784 14.06 42.80 -8.61
C LEU A 784 13.29 43.25 -7.35
N PHE A 785 12.98 42.33 -6.43
CA PHE A 785 12.28 42.64 -5.18
C PHE A 785 13.10 43.60 -4.30
N LEU A 786 14.42 43.36 -4.16
CA LEU A 786 15.33 44.28 -3.48
C LEU A 786 15.39 45.64 -4.18
N PHE A 787 15.51 45.66 -5.51
CA PHE A 787 15.56 46.91 -6.29
C PHE A 787 14.29 47.75 -6.14
N PHE A 788 13.10 47.14 -6.25
CA PHE A 788 11.84 47.84 -6.05
C PHE A 788 11.61 48.26 -4.59
N SER A 789 12.05 47.45 -3.61
CA SER A 789 12.00 47.82 -2.19
C SER A 789 12.90 49.03 -1.90
N LEU A 790 14.12 49.05 -2.45
CA LEU A 790 15.03 50.19 -2.32
C LEU A 790 14.46 51.44 -3.01
N ALA A 791 13.90 51.29 -4.20
CA ALA A 791 13.27 52.39 -4.93
C ALA A 791 12.05 52.96 -4.19
N PHE A 792 11.27 52.13 -3.50
CA PHE A 792 10.13 52.56 -2.67
C PHE A 792 10.58 53.28 -1.38
N ILE A 793 11.69 52.83 -0.76
CA ILE A 793 12.30 53.49 0.42
C ILE A 793 12.97 54.82 0.04
N LEU A 794 13.46 54.96 -1.19
CA LEU A 794 14.12 56.15 -1.71
C LEU A 794 13.17 57.10 -2.48
N TRP A 795 11.87 56.83 -2.49
CA TRP A 795 10.86 57.71 -3.08
C TRP A 795 10.40 58.76 -2.06
N PRO A 796 10.53 60.08 -2.36
CA PRO A 796 10.16 61.16 -1.45
C PRO A 796 8.66 61.51 -1.47
#